data_AF-A0A1Q8G9W2-F1
#
_entry.id   AF-A0A1Q8G9W2-F1
#
_cell.length_a   1.000
_cell.length_b   1.000
_cell.length_c   1.000
_cell.angle_alpha   90.00
_cell.angle_beta   90.00
_cell.angle_gamma   90.00
#
_symmetry.space_group_name_H-M   'P 1'
#
loop_
_entity.id
_entity.type
_entity.pdbx_description
1 polymer ?
#
loop_
_entity_poly.entity_id
_entity_poly.type
_entity_poly.pdbx_seq_one_letter_code
_entity_poly.pdbx_strand_id
1 'polypeptide(L)'
;MKERRPERFSDSVSREVGKLDRGFLEYQLDTLNRRNKELAFEGFAKQLCERVICPNLLEQTGPVAGGDGKVDSQTFPVSEQSKLCWFVGLNESSHKERWAFAVSTQEEWKPKCRRDIRKIKNTDRDYAKAFFVTNQFTKSNQRSDLEDELAKETGIDVRILDRSWILDQVFSCRLEEMAIDTLGIEVNWRREVQTGTADYARELRLKEIEEHIKSEVNPSEISTEEVSEFLEAAILSKELENPEIETRGRFDRAVKTAEKFGTVFQKFKAHYQYSWAAYWWFEDFDLFREEFLSSLEVAQELDHASQWGDIVTLFGLYSSAFRIRMQGDKAELASLRDQVRKALDSIVDIEERPSNSLMGEAYIQLMNLQSVEAPEEADPIFASLLEIFQKGEGLIGFAHSELYNLVLELDGLLGDSESYEELLDYVTQSYSDREGRSNAARMWVKRGAKRLESGKPYEAIKLLGKSLHGLYQKGYEQDLYAALNILAHAYTEVDLLWAARSNYLLASTLATNEYWTSGELLSGQVFSYLRLAKLELRLGRIYAALAWWHLALLTSNGFDDDLISDDERQRFDAFLSQTIANSDHNHLSAISKLPDWLSTHGLVVSESALLYVLGYEELAKEYTKETSEGFIDFLKLARDTDMGAAPAEINLLSGRYPSLRTKVMGCEIEVAFPNRTPFLELSETILAGLESMLATSIVDGLIILEKRLVVEISADDADEIAISHEINDSDRDLVFEVLCSSFAHCKLTAEGQGTIQQWLQEFLIDAVVRIAQPKDPEQTFEVMFGEDRVLQRAVPFSSCFTALHNVFGEEAAATAVSTFDVPDQRDFPLIRKEKWDAGFPKDLPKTTRANNLVPGTGVSPTDTFDAEKTRHSDYKLQGLINTRLWNQAGWQGTAFMELGEATPVPALVLLFRNATPAEKIFEELVGTIGQNDPNNRLRVTIIRGVSRQNPGHYRIQLSENFDANESDRVVLASRINTMEPSSTVNLDRLLATYEAAGKYFLTFAAMAEQTSHPQPPTWKPGSFLSLRELNVINAWEVGLNSLESGAIGRMTIRSFLQALGSSLCANFWTS
;
A
#
# COMPACT_ATOMS: atom_id res chain seq x y z
N MET A 1 13.56 -8.75 22.06
CA MET A 1 14.88 -8.63 21.42
C MET A 1 14.99 -9.50 20.18
N LYS A 2 14.70 -10.80 20.24
CA LYS A 2 14.71 -11.72 19.08
C LYS A 2 13.88 -11.25 17.88
N GLU A 3 12.71 -10.66 18.12
CA GLU A 3 11.90 -10.02 17.06
C GLU A 3 12.47 -8.70 16.52
N ARG A 4 13.09 -7.88 17.39
CA ARG A 4 13.62 -6.55 17.00
C ARG A 4 14.97 -6.65 16.30
N ARG A 5 15.79 -7.65 16.65
CA ARG A 5 17.12 -7.89 16.12
C ARG A 5 17.37 -9.39 15.86
N PRO A 6 16.61 -10.00 14.93
CA PRO A 6 16.72 -11.43 14.62
C PRO A 6 18.12 -11.80 14.12
N GLU A 7 18.85 -10.85 13.51
CA GLU A 7 20.20 -11.02 13.02
C GLU A 7 21.25 -11.29 14.11
N ARG A 8 20.90 -11.17 15.40
CA ARG A 8 21.77 -11.56 16.53
C ARG A 8 21.47 -12.94 17.10
N PHE A 9 20.50 -13.67 16.53
CA PHE A 9 20.09 -14.99 16.99
C PHE A 9 20.26 -16.04 15.88
N SER A 10 20.09 -17.31 16.23
CA SER A 10 20.22 -18.45 15.31
C SER A 10 19.13 -18.40 14.23
N ASP A 11 19.51 -18.62 12.97
CA ASP A 11 18.62 -18.73 11.81
C ASP A 11 18.37 -20.21 11.40
N SER A 12 18.81 -21.17 12.21
CA SER A 12 18.69 -22.61 11.96
C SER A 12 17.37 -23.21 12.47
N VAL A 13 16.83 -24.23 11.77
CA VAL A 13 15.55 -24.89 12.11
C VAL A 13 15.74 -26.40 12.34
N SER A 14 15.16 -26.96 13.40
CA SER A 14 15.24 -28.41 13.69
C SER A 14 14.09 -29.22 13.06
N ARG A 15 14.41 -30.30 12.32
CA ARG A 15 13.46 -31.28 11.78
C ARG A 15 13.72 -32.68 12.34
N GLU A 16 12.69 -33.48 12.60
CA GLU A 16 12.86 -34.88 13.02
C GLU A 16 12.84 -35.83 11.80
N VAL A 17 13.85 -36.71 11.71
CA VAL A 17 14.00 -37.71 10.63
C VAL A 17 14.20 -39.09 11.24
N GLY A 18 13.46 -40.10 10.79
CA GLY A 18 13.58 -41.48 11.26
C GLY A 18 14.84 -42.18 10.70
N LYS A 19 15.64 -42.84 11.56
CA LYS A 19 16.83 -43.59 11.12
C LYS A 19 16.52 -45.09 10.98
N LEU A 20 16.49 -45.61 9.75
CA LEU A 20 16.41 -47.04 9.47
C LEU A 20 17.80 -47.59 9.11
N ASP A 21 18.29 -48.57 9.86
CA ASP A 21 19.54 -49.27 9.53
C ASP A 21 19.30 -50.44 8.57
N ARG A 22 20.24 -50.70 7.66
CA ARG A 22 20.14 -51.77 6.67
C ARG A 22 20.04 -53.16 7.28
N GLY A 23 20.83 -53.44 8.32
CA GLY A 23 20.77 -54.72 9.02
C GLY A 23 19.46 -54.90 9.78
N PHE A 24 18.88 -53.79 10.27
CA PHE A 24 17.57 -53.83 10.91
C PHE A 24 16.44 -54.11 9.92
N LEU A 25 16.41 -53.44 8.76
CA LEU A 25 15.43 -53.73 7.71
C LEU A 25 15.53 -55.18 7.22
N GLU A 26 16.75 -55.70 7.06
CA GLU A 26 16.98 -57.10 6.68
C GLU A 26 16.34 -58.08 7.68
N TYR A 27 16.50 -57.84 8.98
CA TYR A 27 15.86 -58.63 10.03
C TYR A 27 14.33 -58.51 10.02
N GLN A 28 13.80 -57.31 9.75
CA GLN A 28 12.36 -57.10 9.61
C GLN A 28 11.79 -57.92 8.45
N LEU A 29 12.46 -57.90 7.28
CA LEU A 29 12.08 -58.68 6.10
C LEU A 29 12.15 -60.20 6.34
N ASP A 30 13.10 -60.68 7.14
CA ASP A 30 13.24 -62.11 7.48
C ASP A 30 12.12 -62.63 8.39
N THR A 31 11.56 -61.75 9.24
CA THR A 31 10.59 -62.14 10.27
C THR A 31 9.12 -61.89 9.89
N LEU A 32 8.84 -61.45 8.65
CA LEU A 32 7.50 -61.10 8.16
C LEU A 32 6.44 -62.20 8.38
N ASN A 33 6.75 -63.45 8.00
CA ASN A 33 5.83 -64.59 8.16
C ASN A 33 5.52 -64.91 9.63
N ARG A 34 6.46 -64.66 10.54
CA ARG A 34 6.25 -64.91 11.98
C ARG A 34 5.38 -63.83 12.62
N ARG A 35 5.22 -62.69 11.96
CA ARG A 35 4.50 -61.51 12.44
C ARG A 35 3.18 -61.26 11.71
N ASN A 36 2.76 -62.19 10.82
CA ASN A 36 1.58 -62.05 9.96
C ASN A 36 1.55 -60.71 9.19
N LYS A 37 2.71 -60.27 8.67
CA LYS A 37 2.88 -59.01 7.93
C LYS A 37 2.92 -59.20 6.41
N GLU A 38 2.33 -60.27 5.88
CA GLU A 38 2.35 -60.56 4.44
C GLU A 38 1.67 -59.47 3.61
N LEU A 39 0.53 -58.97 4.07
CA LEU A 39 -0.21 -57.89 3.41
C LEU A 39 0.56 -56.55 3.43
N ALA A 40 1.23 -56.26 4.55
CA ALA A 40 2.09 -55.08 4.66
C ALA A 40 3.30 -55.16 3.73
N PHE A 41 3.87 -56.37 3.55
CA PHE A 41 4.93 -56.60 2.59
C PHE A 41 4.46 -56.49 1.13
N GLU A 42 3.24 -56.92 0.83
CA GLU A 42 2.64 -56.73 -0.49
C GLU A 42 2.44 -55.23 -0.81
N GLY A 43 1.92 -54.46 0.14
CA GLY A 43 1.81 -53.00 0.02
C GLY A 43 3.16 -52.31 -0.15
N PHE A 44 4.15 -52.70 0.64
CA PHE A 44 5.51 -52.17 0.55
C PHE A 44 6.20 -52.52 -0.78
N ALA A 45 6.12 -53.79 -1.21
CA ALA A 45 6.67 -54.25 -2.49
C ALA A 45 6.04 -53.51 -3.68
N LYS A 46 4.73 -53.27 -3.62
CA LYS A 46 4.00 -52.47 -4.62
C LYS A 46 4.53 -51.04 -4.67
N GLN A 47 4.55 -50.32 -3.55
CA GLN A 47 5.05 -48.93 -3.51
C GLN A 47 6.50 -48.81 -3.96
N LEU A 48 7.33 -49.80 -3.59
CA LEU A 48 8.72 -49.86 -4.06
C LEU A 48 8.80 -50.06 -5.57
N CYS A 49 7.94 -50.90 -6.15
CA CYS A 49 7.83 -51.08 -7.61
C CYS A 49 7.25 -49.83 -8.31
N GLU A 50 6.31 -49.12 -7.69
CA GLU A 50 5.79 -47.84 -8.21
C GLU A 50 6.88 -46.79 -8.32
N ARG A 51 7.81 -46.76 -7.35
CA ARG A 51 8.88 -45.76 -7.29
C ARG A 51 10.09 -46.11 -8.15
N VAL A 52 10.41 -47.40 -8.30
CA VAL A 52 11.65 -47.87 -8.96
C VAL A 52 11.40 -48.42 -10.36
N ILE A 53 10.26 -49.05 -10.61
CA ILE A 53 9.98 -49.81 -11.83
C ILE A 53 8.99 -49.07 -12.73
N CYS A 54 7.76 -48.85 -12.27
CA CYS A 54 6.74 -48.14 -13.05
C CYS A 54 5.60 -47.58 -12.16
N PRO A 55 5.17 -46.31 -12.32
CA PRO A 55 4.20 -45.69 -11.40
C PRO A 55 2.73 -46.11 -11.57
N ASN A 56 2.41 -46.90 -12.60
CA ASN A 56 1.03 -47.20 -13.02
C ASN A 56 0.54 -48.60 -12.60
N LEU A 57 0.63 -48.94 -11.30
CA LEU A 57 0.18 -50.24 -10.77
C LEU A 57 -1.25 -50.18 -10.20
N LEU A 58 -2.10 -51.14 -10.57
CA LEU A 58 -3.47 -51.23 -10.05
C LEU A 58 -3.51 -51.65 -8.57
N GLU A 59 -4.47 -51.10 -7.81
CA GLU A 59 -4.88 -51.64 -6.51
C GLU A 59 -5.82 -52.84 -6.67
N GLN A 60 -5.69 -53.86 -5.83
CA GLN A 60 -6.70 -54.90 -5.71
C GLN A 60 -7.87 -54.38 -4.87
N THR A 61 -8.92 -53.90 -5.53
CA THR A 61 -10.18 -53.55 -4.85
C THR A 61 -11.19 -54.69 -5.01
N GLY A 62 -11.37 -55.49 -3.95
CA GLY A 62 -12.42 -56.52 -3.83
C GLY A 62 -12.32 -57.35 -2.55
N PRO A 63 -13.41 -57.99 -2.06
CA PRO A 63 -13.37 -58.81 -0.86
C PRO A 63 -12.46 -60.04 -1.08
N VAL A 64 -11.49 -60.24 -0.19
CA VAL A 64 -10.41 -61.25 -0.25
C VAL A 64 -10.93 -62.70 -0.27
N ALA A 65 -12.25 -62.90 -0.18
CA ALA A 65 -12.93 -64.20 -0.28
C ALA A 65 -13.84 -64.23 -1.52
N GLY A 66 -13.24 -64.39 -2.71
CA GLY A 66 -13.95 -64.75 -3.94
C GLY A 66 -13.87 -63.71 -5.06
N GLY A 67 -12.76 -63.72 -5.81
CA GLY A 67 -12.61 -62.93 -7.03
C GLY A 67 -11.35 -63.32 -7.81
N ASP A 68 -11.48 -63.47 -9.13
CA ASP A 68 -10.54 -64.07 -10.10
C ASP A 68 -9.30 -63.21 -10.43
N GLY A 69 -8.70 -62.59 -9.41
CA GLY A 69 -7.43 -61.85 -9.53
C GLY A 69 -6.25 -62.81 -9.49
N LYS A 70 -5.88 -63.42 -10.62
CA LYS A 70 -4.76 -64.39 -10.69
C LYS A 70 -3.35 -63.76 -10.62
N VAL A 71 -3.26 -62.45 -10.32
CA VAL A 71 -2.03 -61.63 -10.22
C VAL A 71 -2.16 -60.66 -9.02
N ASP A 72 -1.06 -60.31 -8.36
CA ASP A 72 -1.08 -59.45 -7.16
C ASP A 72 -1.19 -57.97 -7.54
N SER A 73 -0.51 -57.54 -8.60
CA SER A 73 -0.79 -56.25 -9.28
C SER A 73 -0.46 -56.34 -10.78
N GLN A 74 -0.89 -55.35 -11.57
CA GLN A 74 -0.58 -55.25 -13.00
C GLN A 74 -0.53 -53.78 -13.42
N THR A 75 0.20 -53.47 -14.50
CA THR A 75 0.17 -52.14 -15.08
C THR A 75 -1.19 -51.82 -15.72
N PHE A 76 -1.57 -50.54 -15.70
CA PHE A 76 -2.72 -50.01 -16.46
C PHE A 76 -2.28 -48.94 -17.46
N PRO A 77 -2.97 -48.80 -18.61
CA PRO A 77 -2.61 -47.80 -19.60
C PRO A 77 -2.83 -46.37 -19.06
N VAL A 78 -1.88 -45.49 -19.30
CA VAL A 78 -1.93 -44.06 -18.94
C VAL A 78 -1.66 -43.18 -20.15
N SER A 79 -2.02 -41.89 -20.08
CA SER A 79 -1.78 -40.93 -21.16
C SER A 79 -0.29 -40.59 -21.30
N GLU A 80 0.11 -40.09 -22.48
CA GLU A 80 1.50 -39.63 -22.71
C GLU A 80 1.88 -38.43 -21.82
N GLN A 81 0.91 -37.60 -21.42
CA GLN A 81 1.12 -36.49 -20.49
C GLN A 81 1.44 -36.99 -19.08
N SER A 82 0.72 -38.00 -18.59
CA SER A 82 1.01 -38.60 -17.27
C SER A 82 2.41 -39.23 -17.23
N LYS A 83 2.92 -39.74 -18.36
CA LYS A 83 4.30 -40.26 -18.47
C LYS A 83 5.36 -39.16 -18.31
N LEU A 84 5.12 -37.94 -18.81
CA LEU A 84 6.08 -36.84 -18.71
C LEU A 84 6.36 -36.44 -17.25
N CYS A 85 5.42 -36.72 -16.34
CA CYS A 85 5.56 -36.47 -14.91
C CYS A 85 6.36 -37.56 -14.16
N TRP A 86 6.80 -38.64 -14.84
CA TRP A 86 7.51 -39.75 -14.20
C TRP A 86 9.03 -39.56 -14.26
N PHE A 87 9.64 -39.20 -13.13
CA PHE A 87 11.09 -38.96 -13.03
C PHE A 87 11.93 -40.25 -12.88
N VAL A 88 11.33 -41.39 -12.47
CA VAL A 88 12.05 -42.65 -12.18
C VAL A 88 11.31 -43.86 -12.77
N GLY A 89 12.04 -44.79 -13.39
CA GLY A 89 11.51 -46.07 -13.87
C GLY A 89 12.43 -46.79 -14.87
N LEU A 90 12.45 -48.12 -14.84
CA LEU A 90 13.10 -48.95 -15.85
C LEU A 90 12.14 -49.10 -17.04
N ASN A 91 12.38 -48.33 -18.11
CA ASN A 91 11.96 -48.56 -19.52
C ASN A 91 10.85 -47.63 -20.09
N GLU A 92 11.00 -47.23 -21.37
CA GLU A 92 10.14 -46.25 -22.06
C GLU A 92 8.73 -46.74 -22.45
N SER A 93 8.48 -48.07 -22.39
CA SER A 93 7.31 -48.76 -22.99
C SER A 93 6.23 -49.24 -22.00
N SER A 94 6.37 -49.02 -20.69
CA SER A 94 5.45 -49.52 -19.64
C SER A 94 3.99 -49.02 -19.74
N HIS A 95 3.77 -47.95 -20.51
CA HIS A 95 2.44 -47.40 -20.83
C HIS A 95 1.75 -48.12 -22.02
N LYS A 96 2.50 -48.86 -22.84
CA LYS A 96 2.01 -49.63 -24.01
C LYS A 96 1.96 -51.14 -23.75
N GLU A 97 2.81 -51.64 -22.86
CA GLU A 97 2.90 -53.05 -22.51
C GLU A 97 2.15 -53.36 -21.20
N ARG A 98 1.50 -54.53 -21.13
CA ARG A 98 0.96 -55.06 -19.88
C ARG A 98 2.06 -55.82 -19.13
N TRP A 99 2.33 -55.42 -17.89
CA TRP A 99 3.24 -56.10 -16.98
C TRP A 99 2.47 -56.64 -15.78
N ALA A 100 2.84 -57.82 -15.31
CA ALA A 100 2.24 -58.47 -14.14
C ALA A 100 3.22 -58.50 -12.97
N PHE A 101 2.71 -58.34 -11.75
CA PHE A 101 3.47 -58.37 -10.52
C PHE A 101 2.90 -59.46 -9.61
N ALA A 102 3.80 -60.26 -9.05
CA ALA A 102 3.50 -61.26 -8.05
C ALA A 102 4.43 -61.06 -6.85
N VAL A 103 3.89 -61.14 -5.64
CA VAL A 103 4.63 -60.92 -4.39
C VAL A 103 4.53 -62.17 -3.52
N SER A 104 5.64 -62.57 -2.90
CA SER A 104 5.61 -63.69 -1.96
C SER A 104 6.59 -63.58 -0.81
N THR A 105 6.08 -63.93 0.38
CA THR A 105 6.88 -64.13 1.58
C THR A 105 7.26 -65.60 1.84
N GLN A 106 6.83 -66.57 1.01
CA GLN A 106 6.99 -68.01 1.27
C GLN A 106 8.47 -68.45 1.24
N GLU A 107 8.90 -69.28 2.21
CA GLU A 107 10.25 -69.86 2.24
C GLU A 107 10.53 -70.71 1.00
N GLU A 108 9.56 -71.51 0.55
CA GLU A 108 9.61 -72.25 -0.72
C GLU A 108 9.26 -71.33 -1.92
N TRP A 109 10.08 -70.32 -2.16
CA TRP A 109 9.82 -69.31 -3.20
C TRP A 109 9.86 -69.86 -4.64
N LYS A 110 10.65 -70.90 -4.94
CA LYS A 110 10.76 -71.45 -6.31
C LYS A 110 9.48 -72.16 -6.80
N PRO A 111 8.89 -73.11 -6.05
CA PRO A 111 7.59 -73.68 -6.43
C PRO A 111 6.49 -72.61 -6.52
N LYS A 112 6.50 -71.62 -5.63
CA LYS A 112 5.55 -70.49 -5.62
C LYS A 112 5.69 -69.62 -6.88
N CYS A 113 6.91 -69.18 -7.22
CA CYS A 113 7.20 -68.43 -8.44
C CYS A 113 6.72 -69.15 -9.69
N ARG A 114 7.03 -70.46 -9.83
CA ARG A 114 6.54 -71.26 -10.97
C ARG A 114 5.01 -71.30 -11.04
N ARG A 115 4.35 -71.48 -9.90
CA ARG A 115 2.89 -71.52 -9.81
C ARG A 115 2.27 -70.18 -10.21
N ASP A 116 2.80 -69.06 -9.71
CA ASP A 116 2.23 -67.74 -9.95
C ASP A 116 2.52 -67.23 -11.37
N ILE A 117 3.71 -67.48 -11.92
CA ILE A 117 4.01 -67.15 -13.33
C ILE A 117 3.15 -67.99 -14.29
N ARG A 118 2.92 -69.28 -14.01
CA ARG A 118 1.97 -70.10 -14.78
C ARG A 118 0.54 -69.60 -14.65
N LYS A 119 0.13 -69.13 -13.47
CA LYS A 119 -1.18 -68.48 -13.28
C LYS A 119 -1.30 -67.20 -14.11
N ILE A 120 -0.27 -66.35 -14.12
CA ILE A 120 -0.17 -65.15 -14.97
C ILE A 120 -0.34 -65.54 -16.44
N LYS A 121 0.37 -66.55 -16.94
CA LYS A 121 0.23 -67.01 -18.33
C LYS A 121 -1.19 -67.52 -18.63
N ASN A 122 -1.79 -68.26 -17.71
CA ASN A 122 -3.16 -68.81 -17.84
C ASN A 122 -4.27 -67.75 -17.76
N THR A 123 -3.96 -66.46 -17.57
CA THR A 123 -4.95 -65.38 -17.69
C THR A 123 -5.23 -64.96 -19.13
N ASP A 124 -4.34 -65.32 -20.08
CA ASP A 124 -4.42 -64.95 -21.51
C ASP A 124 -4.56 -63.44 -21.76
N ARG A 125 -3.89 -62.61 -20.94
CA ARG A 125 -3.96 -61.13 -20.97
C ARG A 125 -2.81 -60.46 -21.73
N ASP A 126 -2.03 -61.21 -22.50
CA ASP A 126 -0.86 -60.76 -23.29
C ASP A 126 0.18 -59.94 -22.49
N TYR A 127 0.62 -60.45 -21.34
CA TYR A 127 1.69 -59.82 -20.56
C TYR A 127 3.05 -59.93 -21.27
N ALA A 128 3.74 -58.80 -21.45
CA ALA A 128 5.09 -58.75 -22.01
C ALA A 128 6.15 -59.09 -20.96
N LYS A 129 5.94 -58.68 -19.69
CA LYS A 129 6.84 -58.92 -18.55
C LYS A 129 6.10 -59.36 -17.31
N ALA A 130 6.76 -60.15 -16.47
CA ALA A 130 6.28 -60.53 -15.16
C ALA A 130 7.37 -60.37 -14.08
N PHE A 131 7.08 -59.60 -13.04
CA PHE A 131 7.97 -59.38 -11.89
C PHE A 131 7.51 -60.24 -10.70
N PHE A 132 8.43 -60.97 -10.10
CA PHE A 132 8.20 -61.75 -8.89
C PHE A 132 9.03 -61.19 -7.73
N VAL A 133 8.40 -60.51 -6.78
CA VAL A 133 9.05 -59.89 -5.63
C VAL A 133 9.02 -60.85 -4.44
N THR A 134 10.16 -61.10 -3.81
CA THR A 134 10.24 -61.98 -2.65
C THR A 134 11.12 -61.42 -1.54
N ASN A 135 10.70 -61.65 -0.29
CA ASN A 135 11.52 -61.35 0.88
C ASN A 135 12.62 -62.40 1.11
N GLN A 136 12.79 -63.40 0.26
CA GLN A 136 13.82 -64.44 0.43
C GLN A 136 15.13 -64.05 -0.25
N PHE A 137 16.25 -64.59 0.23
CA PHE A 137 17.53 -64.49 -0.49
C PHE A 137 17.58 -65.50 -1.63
N THR A 138 17.96 -65.04 -2.83
CA THR A 138 18.09 -65.92 -3.99
C THR A 138 19.54 -65.98 -4.48
N LYS A 139 20.06 -67.18 -4.74
CA LYS A 139 21.38 -67.32 -5.36
C LYS A 139 21.29 -66.91 -6.83
N SER A 140 22.17 -66.03 -7.28
CA SER A 140 22.11 -65.43 -8.62
C SER A 140 22.00 -66.47 -9.75
N ASN A 141 22.75 -67.58 -9.69
CA ASN A 141 22.67 -68.64 -10.71
C ASN A 141 21.29 -69.30 -10.73
N GLN A 142 20.75 -69.66 -9.56
CA GLN A 142 19.44 -70.29 -9.45
C GLN A 142 18.28 -69.36 -9.83
N ARG A 143 18.47 -68.04 -9.64
CA ARG A 143 17.52 -67.02 -10.07
C ARG A 143 17.49 -66.93 -11.60
N SER A 144 18.64 -66.68 -12.23
CA SER A 144 18.74 -66.53 -13.68
C SER A 144 18.34 -67.81 -14.43
N ASP A 145 18.73 -68.99 -13.95
CA ASP A 145 18.31 -70.27 -14.54
C ASP A 145 16.78 -70.42 -14.54
N LEU A 146 16.11 -69.97 -13.47
CA LEU A 146 14.65 -70.04 -13.33
C LEU A 146 13.93 -68.97 -14.17
N GLU A 147 14.47 -67.76 -14.27
CA GLU A 147 13.98 -66.71 -15.18
C GLU A 147 14.01 -67.21 -16.63
N ASP A 148 15.14 -67.73 -17.09
CA ASP A 148 15.32 -68.24 -18.45
C ASP A 148 14.43 -69.46 -18.75
N GLU A 149 14.28 -70.37 -17.78
CA GLU A 149 13.39 -71.53 -17.90
C GLU A 149 11.93 -71.09 -18.05
N LEU A 150 11.46 -70.19 -17.17
CA LEU A 150 10.08 -69.70 -17.19
C LEU A 150 9.80 -68.81 -18.41
N ALA A 151 10.78 -68.02 -18.87
CA ALA A 151 10.66 -67.22 -20.07
C ALA A 151 10.53 -68.11 -21.33
N LYS A 152 11.31 -69.20 -21.40
CA LYS A 152 11.18 -70.20 -22.48
C LYS A 152 9.87 -70.98 -22.39
N GLU A 153 9.40 -71.32 -21.19
CA GLU A 153 8.15 -72.06 -20.97
C GLU A 153 6.91 -71.23 -21.32
N THR A 154 6.87 -69.95 -20.94
CA THR A 154 5.66 -69.11 -20.99
C THR A 154 5.67 -68.04 -22.07
N GLY A 155 6.84 -67.71 -22.63
CA GLY A 155 7.02 -66.61 -23.59
C GLY A 155 6.94 -65.21 -22.97
N ILE A 156 6.98 -65.08 -21.65
CA ILE A 156 6.94 -63.79 -20.91
C ILE A 156 8.36 -63.51 -20.37
N ASP A 157 8.86 -62.27 -20.43
CA ASP A 157 10.14 -61.91 -19.77
C ASP A 157 9.94 -61.86 -18.24
N VAL A 158 10.55 -62.80 -17.52
CA VAL A 158 10.38 -62.96 -16.07
C VAL A 158 11.56 -62.35 -15.32
N ARG A 159 11.27 -61.54 -14.30
CA ARG A 159 12.28 -60.93 -13.41
C ARG A 159 11.98 -61.22 -11.95
N ILE A 160 12.93 -61.80 -11.24
CA ILE A 160 12.82 -62.11 -9.82
C ILE A 160 13.59 -61.05 -9.01
N LEU A 161 12.86 -60.36 -8.14
CA LEU A 161 13.34 -59.29 -7.28
C LEU A 161 13.40 -59.81 -5.85
N ASP A 162 14.61 -60.07 -5.36
CA ASP A 162 14.83 -60.73 -4.08
C ASP A 162 15.14 -59.76 -2.95
N ARG A 163 15.35 -60.28 -1.73
CA ARG A 163 15.66 -59.46 -0.55
C ARG A 163 16.85 -58.51 -0.78
N SER A 164 17.88 -58.98 -1.49
CA SER A 164 19.07 -58.16 -1.79
C SER A 164 18.69 -56.94 -2.64
N TRP A 165 17.90 -57.15 -3.70
CA TRP A 165 17.39 -56.07 -4.53
C TRP A 165 16.56 -55.07 -3.72
N ILE A 166 15.67 -55.54 -2.84
CA ILE A 166 14.84 -54.67 -2.00
C ILE A 166 15.70 -53.77 -1.12
N LEU A 167 16.68 -54.34 -0.42
CA LEU A 167 17.59 -53.57 0.43
C LEU A 167 18.41 -52.56 -0.40
N ASP A 168 18.89 -52.96 -1.58
CA ASP A 168 19.66 -52.06 -2.44
C ASP A 168 18.84 -50.88 -2.93
N GLN A 169 17.59 -51.10 -3.35
CA GLN A 169 16.74 -49.99 -3.81
C GLN A 169 16.35 -49.06 -2.68
N VAL A 170 16.02 -49.58 -1.48
CA VAL A 170 15.64 -48.73 -0.35
C VAL A 170 16.77 -47.76 0.03
N PHE A 171 18.01 -48.24 0.17
CA PHE A 171 19.12 -47.38 0.61
C PHE A 171 19.77 -46.59 -0.52
N SER A 172 19.79 -47.10 -1.76
CA SER A 172 20.37 -46.36 -2.88
C SER A 172 19.46 -45.24 -3.36
N CYS A 173 18.13 -45.42 -3.25
CA CYS A 173 17.14 -44.42 -3.66
C CYS A 173 16.62 -43.55 -2.51
N ARG A 174 17.19 -43.67 -1.30
CA ARG A 174 16.77 -42.96 -0.08
C ARG A 174 15.26 -43.11 0.24
N LEU A 175 14.76 -44.35 0.21
CA LEU A 175 13.35 -44.71 0.45
C LEU A 175 13.13 -45.33 1.85
N GLU A 176 13.99 -44.99 2.83
CA GLU A 176 13.94 -45.54 4.18
C GLU A 176 12.63 -45.21 4.90
N GLU A 177 12.10 -43.99 4.73
CA GLU A 177 10.85 -43.52 5.33
C GLU A 177 9.64 -44.33 4.83
N MET A 178 9.58 -44.60 3.52
CA MET A 178 8.58 -45.49 2.92
C MET A 178 8.64 -46.91 3.53
N ALA A 179 9.84 -47.44 3.75
CA ALA A 179 9.99 -48.74 4.39
C ALA A 179 9.54 -48.71 5.87
N ILE A 180 9.80 -47.61 6.59
CA ILE A 180 9.36 -47.41 7.98
C ILE A 180 7.84 -47.40 8.06
N ASP A 181 7.18 -46.57 7.25
CA ASP A 181 5.73 -46.34 7.31
C ASP A 181 4.96 -47.58 6.86
N THR A 182 5.31 -48.15 5.71
CA THR A 182 4.52 -49.22 5.08
C THR A 182 4.70 -50.56 5.76
N LEU A 183 5.88 -50.85 6.32
CA LEU A 183 6.11 -52.06 7.12
C LEU A 183 5.81 -51.85 8.60
N GLY A 184 5.50 -50.62 9.05
CA GLY A 184 5.26 -50.28 10.45
C GLY A 184 6.44 -50.65 11.33
N ILE A 185 7.62 -50.12 11.02
CA ILE A 185 8.87 -50.37 11.74
C ILE A 185 9.05 -49.28 12.80
N GLU A 186 9.14 -49.67 14.08
CA GLU A 186 9.49 -48.74 15.14
C GLU A 186 10.97 -48.34 15.02
N VAL A 187 11.24 -47.05 14.77
CA VAL A 187 12.59 -46.49 14.63
C VAL A 187 12.85 -45.34 15.62
N ASN A 188 14.14 -45.10 15.90
CA ASN A 188 14.56 -43.93 16.67
C ASN A 188 14.57 -42.70 15.76
N TRP A 189 13.85 -41.66 16.17
CA TRP A 189 13.83 -40.36 15.52
C TRP A 189 15.08 -39.57 15.91
N ARG A 190 15.77 -38.99 14.93
CA ARG A 190 16.88 -38.05 15.17
C ARG A 190 16.44 -36.64 14.79
N ARG A 191 16.87 -35.64 15.55
CA ARG A 191 16.77 -34.24 15.14
C ARG A 191 17.91 -33.93 14.17
N GLU A 192 17.57 -33.43 13.00
CA GLU A 192 18.48 -32.89 12.00
C GLU A 192 18.25 -31.38 11.94
N VAL A 193 19.31 -30.60 12.15
CA VAL A 193 19.25 -29.14 12.11
C VAL A 193 19.51 -28.71 10.67
N GLN A 194 18.56 -28.01 10.06
CA GLN A 194 18.76 -27.31 8.81
C GLN A 194 19.45 -25.99 9.13
N THR A 195 20.77 -25.94 8.91
CA THR A 195 21.59 -24.77 9.23
C THR A 195 21.23 -23.62 8.31
N GLY A 196 20.93 -22.46 8.89
CA GLY A 196 20.73 -21.22 8.14
C GLY A 196 22.04 -20.66 7.59
N THR A 197 21.94 -19.72 6.66
CA THR A 197 23.12 -19.15 5.97
C THR A 197 24.04 -18.38 6.92
N ALA A 198 23.47 -17.66 7.90
CA ALA A 198 24.24 -16.88 8.86
C ALA A 198 24.89 -17.79 9.90
N ASP A 199 24.16 -18.79 10.42
CA ASP A 199 24.70 -19.75 11.37
C ASP A 199 25.81 -20.61 10.79
N TYR A 200 25.74 -20.96 9.50
CA TYR A 200 26.84 -21.66 8.84
C TYR A 200 28.14 -20.85 8.89
N ALA A 201 28.06 -19.55 8.57
CA ALA A 201 29.22 -18.66 8.61
C ALA A 201 29.75 -18.45 10.05
N ARG A 202 28.85 -18.27 11.03
CA ARG A 202 29.20 -18.14 12.45
C ARG A 202 29.84 -19.41 13.00
N GLU A 203 29.30 -20.59 12.69
CA GLU A 203 29.87 -21.88 13.11
C GLU A 203 31.27 -22.08 12.53
N LEU A 204 31.47 -21.74 11.25
CA LEU A 204 32.77 -21.85 10.61
C LEU A 204 33.78 -20.93 11.33
N ARG A 205 33.42 -19.67 11.54
CA ARG A 205 34.27 -18.70 12.24
C ARG A 205 34.58 -19.12 13.68
N LEU A 206 33.59 -19.65 14.41
CA LEU A 206 33.78 -20.15 15.78
C LEU A 206 34.75 -21.34 15.80
N LYS A 207 34.66 -22.26 14.83
CA LYS A 207 35.58 -23.40 14.72
C LYS A 207 37.01 -22.95 14.43
N GLU A 208 37.19 -21.99 13.51
CA GLU A 208 38.51 -21.41 13.21
C GLU A 208 39.17 -20.79 14.45
N ILE A 209 38.41 -19.99 15.20
CA ILE A 209 38.90 -19.33 16.42
C ILE A 209 39.25 -20.36 17.51
N GLU A 210 38.38 -21.34 17.78
CA GLU A 210 38.66 -22.36 18.80
C GLU A 210 39.82 -23.28 18.41
N GLU A 211 40.04 -23.52 17.12
CA GLU A 211 41.21 -24.25 16.64
C GLU A 211 42.48 -23.43 16.90
N HIS A 212 42.50 -22.15 16.51
CA HIS A 212 43.63 -21.24 16.77
C HIS A 212 43.96 -21.11 18.27
N ILE A 213 42.94 -20.87 19.12
CA ILE A 213 43.08 -20.81 20.58
C ILE A 213 43.70 -22.08 21.16
N LYS A 214 43.41 -23.25 20.55
CA LYS A 214 43.89 -24.54 21.04
C LYS A 214 45.28 -24.90 20.51
N SER A 215 45.61 -24.56 19.27
CA SER A 215 46.84 -25.01 18.60
C SER A 215 47.98 -24.01 18.63
N GLU A 216 47.68 -22.71 18.66
CA GLU A 216 48.66 -21.65 18.39
C GLU A 216 48.85 -20.67 19.56
N VAL A 217 47.81 -20.42 20.36
CA VAL A 217 47.90 -19.47 21.49
C VAL A 217 48.80 -20.01 22.60
N ASN A 218 49.82 -19.23 22.98
CA ASN A 218 50.69 -19.55 24.10
C ASN A 218 50.06 -19.07 25.43
N PRO A 219 49.69 -19.98 26.37
CA PRO A 219 49.03 -19.59 27.61
C PRO A 219 49.86 -18.70 28.55
N SER A 220 51.18 -18.61 28.32
CA SER A 220 52.09 -17.80 29.13
C SER A 220 52.30 -16.38 28.58
N GLU A 221 51.99 -16.15 27.30
CA GLU A 221 52.24 -14.90 26.56
C GLU A 221 51.11 -14.65 25.56
N ILE A 222 49.90 -14.39 26.07
CA ILE A 222 48.73 -14.07 25.23
C ILE A 222 48.86 -12.62 24.75
N SER A 223 48.87 -12.43 23.44
CA SER A 223 48.91 -11.14 22.76
C SER A 223 47.56 -10.43 22.80
N THR A 224 47.58 -9.12 22.55
CA THR A 224 46.36 -8.29 22.52
C THR A 224 45.37 -8.72 21.42
N GLU A 225 45.85 -9.24 20.29
CA GLU A 225 44.98 -9.75 19.22
C GLU A 225 44.25 -11.02 19.68
N GLU A 226 44.98 -11.98 20.26
CA GLU A 226 44.43 -13.23 20.79
C GLU A 226 43.42 -12.99 21.91
N VAL A 227 43.59 -11.96 22.76
CA VAL A 227 42.59 -11.57 23.78
C VAL A 227 41.22 -11.31 23.14
N SER A 228 41.19 -10.69 21.96
CA SER A 228 39.94 -10.34 21.26
C SER A 228 39.22 -11.58 20.72
N GLU A 229 39.96 -12.62 20.34
CA GLU A 229 39.41 -13.88 19.85
C GLU A 229 38.63 -14.63 20.94
N PHE A 230 39.09 -14.59 22.19
CA PHE A 230 38.35 -15.18 23.32
C PHE A 230 36.97 -14.54 23.48
N LEU A 231 36.87 -13.23 23.29
CA LEU A 231 35.60 -12.50 23.34
C LEU A 231 34.74 -12.79 22.11
N GLU A 232 35.32 -12.82 20.91
CA GLU A 232 34.62 -13.16 19.67
C GLU A 232 34.01 -14.57 19.75
N ALA A 233 34.74 -15.56 20.26
CA ALA A 233 34.24 -16.91 20.48
C ALA A 233 33.03 -16.95 21.44
N ALA A 234 33.05 -16.14 22.50
CA ALA A 234 31.92 -16.03 23.43
C ALA A 234 30.68 -15.39 22.77
N ILE A 235 30.87 -14.33 21.98
CA ILE A 235 29.80 -13.68 21.23
C ILE A 235 29.19 -14.63 20.19
N LEU A 236 30.00 -15.31 19.37
CA LEU A 236 29.52 -16.26 18.37
C LEU A 236 28.77 -17.42 19.01
N SER A 237 29.27 -17.94 20.14
CA SER A 237 28.58 -19.00 20.90
C SER A 237 27.19 -18.56 21.36
N LYS A 238 27.04 -17.29 21.77
CA LYS A 238 25.77 -16.71 22.18
C LYS A 238 24.83 -16.51 20.98
N GLU A 239 25.32 -15.98 19.87
CA GLU A 239 24.51 -15.72 18.66
C GLU A 239 24.02 -17.03 18.00
N LEU A 240 24.80 -18.11 18.10
CA LEU A 240 24.41 -19.47 17.70
C LEU A 240 23.43 -20.15 18.68
N GLU A 241 23.07 -19.48 19.79
CA GLU A 241 22.24 -20.04 20.86
C GLU A 241 22.77 -21.38 21.42
N ASN A 242 24.10 -21.53 21.50
CA ASN A 242 24.74 -22.71 22.11
C ASN A 242 24.39 -22.85 23.60
N PRO A 243 24.53 -24.06 24.18
CA PRO A 243 24.18 -24.32 25.57
C PRO A 243 24.78 -23.30 26.54
N GLU A 244 23.93 -22.80 27.45
CA GLU A 244 24.26 -21.71 28.37
C GLU A 244 25.55 -21.95 29.16
N ILE A 245 25.78 -23.16 29.67
CA ILE A 245 26.98 -23.52 30.43
C ILE A 245 28.25 -23.29 29.60
N GLU A 246 28.20 -23.64 28.32
CA GLU A 246 29.33 -23.51 27.39
C GLU A 246 29.58 -22.02 27.07
N THR A 247 28.51 -21.29 26.79
CA THR A 247 28.58 -19.86 26.47
C THR A 247 29.03 -19.02 27.67
N ARG A 248 28.51 -19.27 28.88
CA ARG A 248 28.97 -18.64 30.14
C ARG A 248 30.45 -18.95 30.38
N GLY A 249 30.86 -20.21 30.24
CA GLY A 249 32.27 -20.60 30.39
C GLY A 249 33.21 -19.87 29.42
N ARG A 250 32.76 -19.59 28.18
CA ARG A 250 33.51 -18.77 27.22
C ARG A 250 33.60 -17.30 27.63
N PHE A 251 32.51 -16.70 28.13
CA PHE A 251 32.53 -15.32 28.64
C PHE A 251 33.42 -15.19 29.88
N ASP A 252 33.33 -16.11 30.85
CA ASP A 252 34.22 -16.12 32.03
C ASP A 252 35.70 -16.22 31.62
N ARG A 253 36.00 -17.04 30.60
CA ARG A 253 37.34 -17.16 30.02
C ARG A 253 37.77 -15.83 29.38
N ALA A 254 36.89 -15.21 28.58
CA ALA A 254 37.17 -13.94 27.92
C ALA A 254 37.46 -12.81 28.92
N VAL A 255 36.66 -12.69 29.98
CA VAL A 255 36.85 -11.69 31.05
C VAL A 255 38.19 -11.92 31.76
N LYS A 256 38.48 -13.13 32.24
CA LYS A 256 39.75 -13.45 32.94
C LYS A 256 40.97 -13.18 32.05
N THR A 257 40.88 -13.52 30.77
CA THR A 257 41.97 -13.26 29.82
C THR A 257 42.14 -11.76 29.58
N ALA A 258 41.05 -11.01 29.42
CA ALA A 258 41.09 -9.56 29.25
C ALA A 258 41.63 -8.84 30.50
N GLU A 259 41.25 -9.26 31.71
CA GLU A 259 41.75 -8.70 32.97
C GLU A 259 43.28 -8.83 33.10
N LYS A 260 43.81 -9.99 32.69
CA LYS A 260 45.21 -10.36 32.90
C LYS A 260 46.13 -9.89 31.78
N PHE A 261 45.69 -9.93 30.53
CA PHE A 261 46.53 -9.68 29.34
C PHE A 261 45.97 -8.61 28.40
N GLY A 262 44.72 -8.19 28.59
CA GLY A 262 44.04 -7.22 27.74
C GLY A 262 44.30 -5.76 28.11
N THR A 263 43.95 -4.89 27.18
CA THR A 263 43.87 -3.43 27.39
C THR A 263 42.64 -3.05 28.21
N VAL A 264 42.62 -1.83 28.78
CA VAL A 264 41.44 -1.28 29.49
C VAL A 264 40.18 -1.36 28.62
N PHE A 265 40.30 -1.06 27.33
CA PHE A 265 39.18 -1.17 26.38
C PHE A 265 38.68 -2.60 26.18
N GLN A 266 39.57 -3.60 26.13
CA GLN A 266 39.17 -5.00 26.01
C GLN A 266 38.52 -5.54 27.28
N LYS A 267 39.00 -5.11 28.46
CA LYS A 267 38.36 -5.40 29.75
C LYS A 267 36.93 -4.87 29.75
N PHE A 268 36.76 -3.60 29.38
CA PHE A 268 35.44 -2.98 29.26
C PHE A 268 34.52 -3.76 28.30
N LYS A 269 34.98 -4.05 27.08
CA LYS A 269 34.17 -4.76 26.08
C LYS A 269 33.79 -6.17 26.52
N ALA A 270 34.65 -6.89 27.23
CA ALA A 270 34.33 -8.22 27.76
C ALA A 270 33.17 -8.15 28.77
N HIS A 271 33.27 -7.29 29.79
CA HIS A 271 32.20 -7.11 30.78
C HIS A 271 30.90 -6.58 30.15
N TYR A 272 30.99 -5.63 29.22
CA TYR A 272 29.82 -5.10 28.51
C TYR A 272 29.08 -6.18 27.71
N GLN A 273 29.80 -6.99 26.93
CA GLN A 273 29.18 -8.05 26.13
C GLN A 273 28.62 -9.19 27.00
N TYR A 274 29.27 -9.46 28.13
CA TYR A 274 28.77 -10.44 29.08
C TYR A 274 27.50 -9.94 29.77
N SER A 275 27.43 -8.66 30.15
CA SER A 275 26.21 -8.01 30.65
C SER A 275 25.04 -8.18 29.67
N TRP A 276 25.28 -7.95 28.37
CA TRP A 276 24.28 -8.17 27.33
C TRP A 276 23.81 -9.63 27.23
N ALA A 277 24.74 -10.58 27.34
CA ALA A 277 24.43 -12.01 27.33
C ALA A 277 23.59 -12.42 28.55
N ALA A 278 23.99 -11.96 29.73
CA ALA A 278 23.30 -12.19 30.99
C ALA A 278 21.86 -11.69 30.95
N TYR A 279 21.63 -10.47 30.45
CA TYR A 279 20.29 -9.89 30.42
C TYR A 279 19.35 -10.54 29.40
N TRP A 280 19.82 -10.78 28.16
CA TRP A 280 18.94 -11.16 27.04
C TRP A 280 18.95 -12.64 26.66
N TRP A 281 20.03 -13.38 26.92
CA TRP A 281 20.13 -14.81 26.58
C TRP A 281 19.97 -15.70 27.80
N PHE A 282 20.57 -15.32 28.93
CA PHE A 282 20.52 -16.12 30.16
C PHE A 282 19.38 -15.69 31.08
N GLU A 283 18.82 -14.50 30.84
CA GLU A 283 17.79 -13.86 31.69
C GLU A 283 18.19 -13.81 33.19
N ASP A 284 19.49 -13.67 33.45
CA ASP A 284 20.11 -13.69 34.78
C ASP A 284 20.46 -12.26 35.21
N PHE A 285 19.58 -11.68 36.04
CA PHE A 285 19.71 -10.29 36.48
C PHE A 285 20.89 -10.07 37.44
N ASP A 286 21.19 -11.03 38.31
CA ASP A 286 22.28 -10.89 39.27
C ASP A 286 23.63 -10.87 38.56
N LEU A 287 23.81 -11.79 37.59
CA LEU A 287 24.99 -11.79 36.72
C LEU A 287 25.08 -10.51 35.87
N PHE A 288 23.95 -10.05 35.30
CA PHE A 288 23.91 -8.78 34.58
C PHE A 288 24.36 -7.62 35.46
N ARG A 289 23.87 -7.53 36.70
CA ARG A 289 24.23 -6.46 37.64
C ARG A 289 25.72 -6.51 38.00
N GLU A 290 26.26 -7.70 38.25
CA GLU A 290 27.70 -7.88 38.54
C GLU A 290 28.57 -7.40 37.37
N GLU A 291 28.30 -7.89 36.16
CA GLU A 291 29.07 -7.53 34.97
C GLU A 291 28.88 -6.06 34.57
N PHE A 292 27.69 -5.49 34.79
CA PHE A 292 27.44 -4.07 34.56
C PHE A 292 28.27 -3.20 35.50
N LEU A 293 28.29 -3.50 36.80
CA LEU A 293 29.09 -2.75 37.76
C LEU A 293 30.60 -2.85 37.45
N SER A 294 31.07 -4.04 37.07
CA SER A 294 32.46 -4.24 36.61
C SER A 294 32.76 -3.42 35.36
N SER A 295 31.85 -3.37 34.39
CA SER A 295 32.00 -2.53 33.18
C SER A 295 32.04 -1.04 33.53
N LEU A 296 31.23 -0.58 34.49
CA LEU A 296 31.18 0.80 34.96
C LEU A 296 32.49 1.19 35.65
N GLU A 297 33.06 0.32 36.49
CA GLU A 297 34.35 0.56 37.14
C GLU A 297 35.47 0.72 36.10
N VAL A 298 35.55 -0.19 35.12
CA VAL A 298 36.56 -0.10 34.05
C VAL A 298 36.34 1.13 33.16
N ALA A 299 35.09 1.54 32.92
CA ALA A 299 34.79 2.73 32.12
C ALA A 299 35.32 4.04 32.74
N GLN A 300 35.50 4.11 34.07
CA GLN A 300 36.08 5.28 34.73
C GLN A 300 37.55 5.51 34.37
N GLU A 301 38.24 4.49 33.86
CA GLU A 301 39.61 4.61 33.34
C GLU A 301 39.65 5.08 31.88
N LEU A 302 38.49 5.26 31.23
CA LEU A 302 38.36 5.62 29.82
C LEU A 302 37.80 7.04 29.65
N ASP A 303 38.56 7.90 28.97
CA ASP A 303 38.23 9.31 28.72
C ASP A 303 37.50 9.56 27.38
N HIS A 304 36.74 8.57 26.89
CA HIS A 304 36.05 8.60 25.60
C HIS A 304 34.55 8.38 25.74
N ALA A 305 33.75 9.25 25.12
CA ALA A 305 32.30 9.25 25.27
C ALA A 305 31.64 7.96 24.76
N SER A 306 32.19 7.31 23.73
CA SER A 306 31.57 6.11 23.12
C SER A 306 31.41 4.94 24.09
N GLN A 307 32.38 4.71 25.00
CA GLN A 307 32.23 3.67 26.03
C GLN A 307 31.22 4.08 27.10
N TRP A 308 31.08 5.37 27.36
CA TRP A 308 30.01 5.86 28.22
C TRP A 308 28.63 5.71 27.58
N GLY A 309 28.51 5.77 26.25
CA GLY A 309 27.28 5.40 25.54
C GLY A 309 26.85 3.94 25.76
N ASP A 310 27.82 3.02 25.74
CA ASP A 310 27.62 1.62 26.11
C ASP A 310 27.13 1.49 27.57
N ILE A 311 27.70 2.28 28.51
CA ILE A 311 27.25 2.34 29.91
C ILE A 311 25.82 2.92 30.04
N VAL A 312 25.49 3.99 29.33
CA VAL A 312 24.12 4.57 29.31
C VAL A 312 23.10 3.55 28.83
N THR A 313 23.49 2.69 27.87
CA THR A 313 22.65 1.60 27.38
C THR A 313 22.41 0.55 28.46
N LEU A 314 23.46 0.07 29.16
CA LEU A 314 23.31 -0.89 30.26
C LEU A 314 22.53 -0.29 31.44
N PHE A 315 22.77 0.98 31.77
CA PHE A 315 21.99 1.71 32.77
C PHE A 315 20.49 1.76 32.40
N GLY A 316 20.17 1.97 31.12
CA GLY A 316 18.80 1.90 30.61
C GLY A 316 18.14 0.53 30.82
N LEU A 317 18.89 -0.56 30.62
CA LEU A 317 18.41 -1.92 30.92
C LEU A 317 18.15 -2.12 32.42
N TYR A 318 19.06 -1.67 33.29
CA TYR A 318 18.88 -1.71 34.75
C TYR A 318 17.64 -0.90 35.17
N SER A 319 17.50 0.35 34.68
CA SER A 319 16.34 1.22 34.94
C SER A 319 15.02 0.57 34.51
N SER A 320 15.00 -0.05 33.32
CA SER A 320 13.84 -0.75 32.79
C SER A 320 13.49 -1.99 33.62
N ALA A 321 14.48 -2.79 34.02
CA ALA A 321 14.29 -3.95 34.89
C ALA A 321 13.74 -3.55 36.26
N PHE A 322 14.22 -2.44 36.84
CA PHE A 322 13.68 -1.90 38.08
C PHE A 322 12.22 -1.44 37.91
N ARG A 323 11.90 -0.68 36.86
CA ARG A 323 10.54 -0.14 36.63
C ARG A 323 9.51 -1.23 36.28
N ILE A 324 9.88 -2.20 35.44
CA ILE A 324 8.95 -3.17 34.85
C ILE A 324 8.96 -4.49 35.62
N ARG A 325 10.15 -5.03 35.92
CA ARG A 325 10.33 -6.34 36.57
C ARG A 325 10.49 -6.23 38.08
N MET A 326 10.58 -5.01 38.63
CA MET A 326 10.84 -4.74 40.06
C MET A 326 12.12 -5.42 40.56
N GLN A 327 13.13 -5.53 39.69
CA GLN A 327 14.45 -6.09 39.99
C GLN A 327 15.47 -4.96 40.24
N GLY A 328 16.25 -5.07 41.32
CA GLY A 328 17.23 -4.04 41.73
C GLY A 328 16.74 -3.14 42.88
N ASP A 329 17.53 -2.12 43.21
CA ASP A 329 17.26 -1.20 44.32
C ASP A 329 17.16 0.26 43.85
N LYS A 330 16.19 1.01 44.41
CA LYS A 330 15.92 2.39 44.01
C LYS A 330 17.06 3.34 44.39
N ALA A 331 17.67 3.15 45.56
CA ALA A 331 18.78 3.98 46.02
C ALA A 331 20.05 3.68 45.21
N GLU A 332 20.27 2.40 44.87
CA GLU A 332 21.32 2.00 43.93
C GLU A 332 21.12 2.63 42.55
N LEU A 333 19.91 2.56 41.97
CA LEU A 333 19.60 3.19 40.68
C LEU A 333 19.92 4.70 40.69
N ALA A 334 19.51 5.41 41.74
CA ALA A 334 19.81 6.84 41.88
C ALA A 334 21.31 7.12 41.99
N SER A 335 22.03 6.32 42.80
CA SER A 335 23.48 6.41 42.93
C SER A 335 24.21 6.15 41.61
N LEU A 336 23.79 5.13 40.86
CA LEU A 336 24.37 4.80 39.55
C LEU A 336 24.13 5.92 38.54
N ARG A 337 22.93 6.51 38.53
CA ARG A 337 22.61 7.67 37.69
C ARG A 337 23.57 8.83 37.97
N ASP A 338 23.78 9.16 39.25
CA ASP A 338 24.68 10.26 39.64
C ASP A 338 26.13 9.98 39.26
N GLN A 339 26.58 8.72 39.39
CA GLN A 339 27.93 8.31 38.98
C GLN A 339 28.13 8.45 37.47
N VAL A 340 27.22 7.90 36.66
CA VAL A 340 27.27 7.98 35.20
C VAL A 340 27.19 9.43 34.73
N ARG A 341 26.29 10.22 35.33
CA ARG A 341 26.14 11.64 35.01
C ARG A 341 27.42 12.43 35.27
N LYS A 342 28.01 12.27 36.46
CA LYS A 342 29.23 12.97 36.84
C LYS A 342 30.40 12.66 35.90
N ALA A 343 30.51 11.40 35.46
CA ALA A 343 31.53 11.03 34.50
C ALA A 343 31.30 11.65 33.11
N LEU A 344 30.06 11.64 32.62
CA LEU A 344 29.71 12.31 31.37
C LEU A 344 29.92 13.84 31.43
N ASP A 345 29.53 14.50 32.53
CA ASP A 345 29.77 15.93 32.74
C ASP A 345 31.27 16.25 32.65
N SER A 346 32.13 15.40 33.23
CA SER A 346 33.59 15.59 33.13
C SER A 346 34.15 15.44 31.72
N ILE A 347 33.46 14.72 30.84
CA ILE A 347 33.80 14.61 29.41
C ILE A 347 33.30 15.84 28.63
N VAL A 348 32.11 16.34 28.99
CA VAL A 348 31.51 17.54 28.39
C VAL A 348 32.32 18.80 28.72
N ASP A 349 32.91 18.89 29.91
CA ASP A 349 33.72 20.04 30.32
C ASP A 349 35.05 20.19 29.54
N ILE A 350 35.43 19.21 28.72
CA ILE A 350 36.68 19.24 27.92
C ILE A 350 36.41 19.84 26.53
N GLU A 351 36.38 21.18 26.46
CA GLU A 351 36.11 21.93 25.23
C GLU A 351 37.12 21.64 24.10
N GLU A 352 38.37 21.26 24.41
CA GLU A 352 39.39 20.96 23.40
C GLU A 352 39.13 19.66 22.62
N ARG A 353 38.13 18.86 23.02
CA ARG A 353 37.68 17.64 22.33
C ARG A 353 36.21 17.75 21.91
N PRO A 354 35.88 18.66 20.97
CA PRO A 354 34.49 19.06 20.69
C PRO A 354 33.58 17.89 20.29
N SER A 355 34.06 16.95 19.47
CA SER A 355 33.28 15.76 19.10
C SER A 355 32.95 14.85 20.29
N ASN A 356 33.91 14.68 21.21
CA ASN A 356 33.76 13.82 22.38
C ASN A 356 32.84 14.49 23.41
N SER A 357 33.01 15.80 23.62
CA SER A 357 32.14 16.64 24.45
C SER A 357 30.69 16.58 23.97
N LEU A 358 30.44 16.81 22.68
CA LEU A 358 29.09 16.77 22.10
C LEU A 358 28.43 15.40 22.21
N MET A 359 29.19 14.31 22.02
CA MET A 359 28.67 12.96 22.25
C MET A 359 28.35 12.71 23.74
N GLY A 360 29.17 13.22 24.65
CA GLY A 360 28.88 13.20 26.09
C GLY A 360 27.55 13.89 26.42
N GLU A 361 27.33 15.07 25.84
CA GLU A 361 26.07 15.82 25.97
C GLU A 361 24.88 15.01 25.42
N ALA A 362 25.05 14.38 24.25
CA ALA A 362 24.03 13.52 23.65
C ALA A 362 23.64 12.34 24.57
N TYR A 363 24.62 11.65 25.16
CA TYR A 363 24.34 10.54 26.09
C TYR A 363 23.68 11.00 27.38
N ILE A 364 23.97 12.21 27.87
CA ILE A 364 23.24 12.82 29.00
C ILE A 364 21.77 13.00 28.62
N GLN A 365 21.48 13.52 27.42
CA GLN A 365 20.11 13.68 26.95
C GLN A 365 19.37 12.35 26.79
N LEU A 366 20.02 11.34 26.21
CA LEU A 366 19.46 9.98 26.13
C LEU A 366 19.19 9.36 27.50
N MET A 367 20.06 9.61 28.49
CA MET A 367 19.83 9.18 29.87
C MET A 367 18.69 9.95 30.54
N ASN A 368 18.49 11.24 30.20
CA ASN A 368 17.36 12.02 30.69
C ASN A 368 16.02 11.49 30.13
N LEU A 369 15.98 11.05 28.87
CA LEU A 369 14.79 10.40 28.29
C LEU A 369 14.36 9.17 29.08
N GLN A 370 15.31 8.39 29.62
CA GLN A 370 14.99 7.22 30.46
C GLN A 370 14.30 7.59 31.77
N SER A 371 14.36 8.87 32.17
CA SER A 371 13.78 9.38 33.42
C SER A 371 12.42 10.03 33.26
N VAL A 372 12.00 10.30 32.03
CA VAL A 372 10.70 10.89 31.69
C VAL A 372 9.55 10.02 32.21
N GLU A 373 8.54 10.66 32.79
CA GLU A 373 7.29 10.00 33.23
C GLU A 373 6.12 10.29 32.27
N ALA A 374 6.13 11.43 31.59
CA ALA A 374 5.11 11.84 30.62
C ALA A 374 5.73 12.28 29.28
N PRO A 375 5.17 11.92 28.11
CA PRO A 375 5.77 12.21 26.80
C PRO A 375 6.14 13.69 26.57
N GLU A 376 5.38 14.62 27.13
CA GLU A 376 5.59 16.08 27.00
C GLU A 376 6.89 16.55 27.68
N GLU A 377 7.41 15.80 28.65
CA GLU A 377 8.70 16.11 29.28
C GLU A 377 9.90 15.79 28.37
N ALA A 378 9.68 15.05 27.26
CA ALA A 378 10.70 14.69 26.30
C ALA A 378 10.98 15.80 25.25
N ASP A 379 10.02 16.69 25.00
CA ASP A 379 10.12 17.79 24.03
C ASP A 379 11.41 18.64 24.18
N PRO A 380 11.76 19.18 25.36
CA PRO A 380 13.01 19.94 25.52
C PRO A 380 14.26 19.08 25.30
N ILE A 381 14.17 17.77 25.51
CA ILE A 381 15.29 16.86 25.27
C ILE A 381 15.51 16.67 23.77
N PHE A 382 14.44 16.54 22.99
CA PHE A 382 14.52 16.45 21.53
C PHE A 382 15.06 17.73 20.90
N ALA A 383 14.62 18.91 21.36
CA ALA A 383 15.17 20.18 20.92
C ALA A 383 16.69 20.28 21.23
N SER A 384 17.13 19.80 22.40
CA SER A 384 18.55 19.76 22.75
C SER A 384 19.33 18.78 21.87
N LEU A 385 18.79 17.59 21.61
CA LEU A 385 19.41 16.62 20.69
C LEU A 385 19.55 17.21 19.27
N LEU A 386 18.55 17.96 18.80
CA LEU A 386 18.58 18.63 17.50
C LEU A 386 19.73 19.64 17.42
N GLU A 387 19.87 20.47 18.46
CA GLU A 387 20.98 21.44 18.55
C GLU A 387 22.36 20.73 18.58
N ILE A 388 22.46 19.60 19.29
CA ILE A 388 23.69 18.78 19.32
C ILE A 388 24.03 18.25 17.92
N PHE A 389 23.03 17.75 17.18
CA PHE A 389 23.21 17.30 15.81
C PHE A 389 23.69 18.44 14.90
N GLN A 390 23.10 19.62 15.01
CA GLN A 390 23.49 20.82 14.25
C GLN A 390 24.93 21.24 14.55
N LYS A 391 25.33 21.29 15.82
CA LYS A 391 26.73 21.59 16.22
C LYS A 391 27.72 20.52 15.73
N GLY A 392 27.26 19.27 15.63
CA GLY A 392 28.04 18.13 15.17
C GLY A 392 28.31 18.08 13.65
N GLU A 393 27.64 18.92 12.84
CA GLU A 393 27.71 18.82 11.37
C GLU A 393 29.12 19.03 10.78
N GLY A 394 29.92 19.89 11.40
CA GLY A 394 31.28 20.20 10.94
C GLY A 394 32.37 19.29 11.50
N LEU A 395 32.03 18.33 12.39
CA LEU A 395 33.00 17.63 13.22
C LEU A 395 33.20 16.18 12.75
N ILE A 396 34.39 15.87 12.22
CA ILE A 396 34.74 14.53 11.69
C ILE A 396 34.63 13.44 12.77
N GLY A 397 35.01 13.74 14.02
CA GLY A 397 34.98 12.77 15.11
C GLY A 397 33.62 12.56 15.77
N PHE A 398 32.57 13.28 15.34
CA PHE A 398 31.24 13.17 15.94
C PHE A 398 30.50 11.95 15.34
N ALA A 399 30.07 11.02 16.20
CA ALA A 399 29.48 9.74 15.82
C ALA A 399 28.01 9.87 15.40
N HIS A 400 27.78 10.60 14.31
CA HIS A 400 26.45 10.96 13.82
C HIS A 400 25.58 9.74 13.51
N SER A 401 26.14 8.71 12.87
CA SER A 401 25.43 7.47 12.53
C SER A 401 25.00 6.68 13.77
N GLU A 402 25.78 6.74 14.86
CA GLU A 402 25.41 6.11 16.13
C GLU A 402 24.22 6.82 16.77
N LEU A 403 24.31 8.14 16.94
CA LEU A 403 23.25 8.92 17.56
C LEU A 403 21.96 8.87 16.74
N TYR A 404 22.06 8.87 15.41
CA TYR A 404 20.92 8.71 14.52
C TYR A 404 20.17 7.39 14.76
N ASN A 405 20.90 6.27 14.81
CA ASN A 405 20.29 4.97 15.06
C ASN A 405 19.59 4.92 16.43
N LEU A 406 20.15 5.59 17.44
CA LEU A 406 19.52 5.70 18.76
C LEU A 406 18.22 6.52 18.71
N VAL A 407 18.21 7.66 18.01
CA VAL A 407 16.99 8.45 17.80
C VAL A 407 15.95 7.62 17.05
N LEU A 408 16.33 6.97 15.95
CA LEU A 408 15.40 6.17 15.13
C LEU A 408 14.69 5.06 15.92
N GLU A 409 15.37 4.42 16.87
CA GLU A 409 14.79 3.37 17.72
C GLU A 409 13.71 3.90 18.70
N LEU A 410 13.68 5.22 18.95
CA LEU A 410 12.65 5.87 19.77
C LEU A 410 11.36 6.15 19.01
N ASP A 411 11.40 6.08 17.67
CA ASP A 411 10.28 6.45 16.81
C ASP A 411 9.01 5.71 17.24
N GLY A 412 9.09 4.39 17.43
CA GLY A 412 7.95 3.55 17.82
C GLY A 412 7.23 3.95 19.12
N LEU A 413 7.85 4.78 19.98
CA LEU A 413 7.31 5.22 21.26
C LEU A 413 6.94 6.71 21.29
N LEU A 414 7.70 7.55 20.59
CA LEU A 414 7.63 9.02 20.72
C LEU A 414 7.37 9.73 19.38
N GLY A 415 7.02 8.98 18.33
CA GLY A 415 6.79 9.48 16.98
C GLY A 415 5.65 10.49 16.82
N ASP A 416 4.78 10.65 17.82
CA ASP A 416 3.67 11.62 17.79
C ASP A 416 4.02 12.99 18.39
N SER A 417 5.22 13.16 18.97
CA SER A 417 5.71 14.46 19.44
C SER A 417 6.26 15.29 18.28
N GLU A 418 5.76 16.52 18.11
CA GLU A 418 6.22 17.47 17.09
C GLU A 418 7.74 17.74 17.20
N SER A 419 8.24 17.92 18.42
CA SER A 419 9.67 18.12 18.70
C SER A 419 10.54 16.93 18.29
N TYR A 420 10.01 15.71 18.42
CA TYR A 420 10.68 14.50 17.96
C TYR A 420 10.66 14.42 16.43
N GLU A 421 9.57 14.81 15.78
CA GLU A 421 9.46 14.86 14.32
C GLU A 421 10.51 15.80 13.72
N GLU A 422 10.63 17.01 14.25
CA GLU A 422 11.63 18.00 13.82
C GLU A 422 13.06 17.45 13.94
N LEU A 423 13.38 16.82 15.09
CA LEU A 423 14.65 16.14 15.29
C LEU A 423 14.89 15.07 14.22
N LEU A 424 13.91 14.18 14.03
CA LEU A 424 14.07 13.04 13.13
C LEU A 424 14.18 13.48 11.66
N ASP A 425 13.45 14.51 11.25
CA ASP A 425 13.55 15.09 9.90
C ASP A 425 14.94 15.66 9.63
N TYR A 426 15.45 16.47 10.55
CA TYR A 426 16.78 17.05 10.44
C TYR A 426 17.86 15.97 10.35
N VAL A 427 17.82 14.97 11.23
CA VAL A 427 18.85 13.93 11.26
C VAL A 427 18.74 13.01 10.04
N THR A 428 17.53 12.69 9.57
CA THR A 428 17.38 11.88 8.34
C THR A 428 17.96 12.61 7.13
N GLN A 429 17.75 13.94 7.03
CA GLN A 429 18.33 14.75 5.97
C GLN A 429 19.86 14.83 6.09
N SER A 430 20.39 15.12 7.29
CA SER A 430 21.83 15.17 7.54
C SER A 430 22.52 13.82 7.26
N TYR A 431 21.86 12.71 7.61
CA TYR A 431 22.32 11.35 7.31
C TYR A 431 22.35 11.06 5.80
N SER A 432 21.34 11.53 5.05
CA SER A 432 21.29 11.43 3.57
C SER A 432 22.50 12.05 2.89
N ASP A 433 22.92 13.22 3.38
CA ASP A 433 24.05 13.97 2.82
C ASP A 433 25.41 13.30 3.11
N ARG A 434 25.49 12.46 4.16
CA ARG A 434 26.73 11.80 4.63
C ARG A 434 26.87 10.35 4.17
N GLU A 435 25.81 9.56 4.32
CA GLU A 435 25.82 8.09 4.19
C GLU A 435 25.14 7.59 2.89
N GLY A 436 24.72 8.53 2.05
CA GLY A 436 24.16 8.27 0.74
C GLY A 436 22.63 8.26 0.70
N ARG A 437 22.11 8.82 -0.39
CA ARG A 437 20.67 9.09 -0.59
C ARG A 437 19.79 7.85 -0.48
N SER A 438 20.27 6.67 -0.88
CA SER A 438 19.48 5.42 -0.86
C SER A 438 19.26 4.87 0.54
N ASN A 439 20.20 5.09 1.47
CA ASN A 439 20.00 4.72 2.88
C ASN A 439 18.94 5.61 3.52
N ALA A 440 19.00 6.92 3.31
CA ALA A 440 17.95 7.84 3.77
C ALA A 440 16.59 7.51 3.15
N ALA A 441 16.54 7.14 1.87
CA ALA A 441 15.31 6.74 1.21
C ALA A 441 14.60 5.57 1.89
N ARG A 442 15.32 4.51 2.28
CA ARG A 442 14.76 3.40 3.06
C ARG A 442 14.15 3.85 4.40
N MET A 443 14.74 4.88 5.01
CA MET A 443 14.25 5.43 6.27
C MET A 443 12.95 6.20 6.07
N TRP A 444 12.88 7.02 5.01
CA TRP A 444 11.65 7.69 4.58
C TRP A 444 10.52 6.70 4.31
N VAL A 445 10.80 5.53 3.70
CA VAL A 445 9.80 4.47 3.51
C VAL A 445 9.26 3.95 4.84
N LYS A 446 10.14 3.59 5.78
CA LYS A 446 9.72 3.09 7.11
C LYS A 446 8.87 4.11 7.86
N ARG A 447 9.27 5.38 7.84
CA ARG A 447 8.52 6.47 8.48
C ARG A 447 7.17 6.70 7.81
N GLY A 448 7.14 6.73 6.48
CA GLY A 448 5.91 6.90 5.72
C GLY A 448 4.91 5.76 5.94
N ALA A 449 5.39 4.50 6.01
CA ALA A 449 4.56 3.34 6.34
C ALA A 449 3.88 3.50 7.70
N LYS A 450 4.66 3.88 8.71
CA LYS A 450 4.15 4.07 10.07
C LYS A 450 3.19 5.25 10.17
N ARG A 451 3.43 6.36 9.46
CA ARG A 451 2.49 7.48 9.41
C ARG A 451 1.14 7.06 8.84
N LEU A 452 1.16 6.24 7.79
CA LEU A 452 -0.07 5.68 7.25
C LEU A 452 -0.79 4.78 8.27
N GLU A 453 -0.06 3.91 8.98
CA GLU A 453 -0.62 3.07 10.06
C GLU A 453 -1.21 3.91 11.22
N SER A 454 -0.63 5.07 11.52
CA SER A 454 -1.14 6.02 12.53
C SER A 454 -2.32 6.89 12.07
N GLY A 455 -2.79 6.71 10.82
CA GLY A 455 -3.91 7.49 10.26
C GLY A 455 -3.54 8.91 9.83
N LYS A 456 -2.27 9.13 9.44
CA LYS A 456 -1.72 10.39 8.90
C LYS A 456 -1.31 10.22 7.42
N PRO A 457 -2.26 10.08 6.48
CA PRO A 457 -1.98 9.73 5.10
C PRO A 457 -1.24 10.83 4.31
N TYR A 458 -1.43 12.13 4.60
CA TYR A 458 -0.74 13.19 3.85
C TYR A 458 0.73 13.30 4.23
N GLU A 459 1.05 13.22 5.53
CA GLU A 459 2.44 13.05 5.99
C GLU A 459 3.10 11.83 5.34
N ALA A 460 2.39 10.69 5.26
CA ALA A 460 2.90 9.50 4.59
C ALA A 460 3.22 9.77 3.10
N ILE A 461 2.32 10.46 2.37
CA ILE A 461 2.53 10.85 0.96
C ILE A 461 3.80 11.72 0.82
N LYS A 462 4.02 12.68 1.73
CA LYS A 462 5.22 13.54 1.71
C LYS A 462 6.49 12.72 1.89
N LEU A 463 6.56 11.89 2.94
CA LEU A 463 7.74 11.08 3.27
C LEU A 463 8.05 10.05 2.16
N LEU A 464 7.03 9.32 1.70
CA LEU A 464 7.20 8.32 0.64
C LEU A 464 7.57 8.98 -0.69
N GLY A 465 7.00 10.13 -1.02
CA GLY A 465 7.38 10.93 -2.19
C GLY A 465 8.87 11.32 -2.17
N LYS A 466 9.40 11.74 -1.02
CA LYS A 466 10.84 12.05 -0.84
C LYS A 466 11.71 10.81 -1.03
N SER A 467 11.22 9.62 -0.69
CA SER A 467 11.98 8.37 -0.80
C SER A 467 12.27 7.95 -2.25
N LEU A 468 11.32 8.17 -3.18
CA LEU A 468 11.36 7.59 -4.52
C LEU A 468 12.66 7.90 -5.28
N HIS A 469 13.13 9.15 -5.22
CA HIS A 469 14.35 9.56 -5.91
C HIS A 469 15.60 8.78 -5.48
N GLY A 470 15.72 8.44 -4.18
CA GLY A 470 16.84 7.64 -3.69
C GLY A 470 16.72 6.14 -4.00
N LEU A 471 15.51 5.67 -4.31
CA LEU A 471 15.18 4.28 -4.61
C LEU A 471 15.19 3.95 -6.11
N TYR A 472 15.11 4.95 -7.00
CA TYR A 472 15.29 4.77 -8.45
C TYR A 472 16.76 4.48 -8.83
N GLN A 473 17.35 3.47 -8.18
CA GLN A 473 18.72 3.00 -8.38
C GLN A 473 18.74 1.48 -8.31
N LYS A 474 19.68 0.87 -9.04
CA LYS A 474 19.84 -0.59 -9.06
C LYS A 474 20.22 -1.13 -7.68
N GLY A 475 19.62 -2.23 -7.26
CA GLY A 475 19.85 -2.89 -5.96
C GLY A 475 18.89 -2.47 -4.84
N TYR A 476 17.92 -1.61 -5.13
CA TYR A 476 16.88 -1.14 -4.20
C TYR A 476 15.45 -1.45 -4.71
N GLU A 477 15.31 -2.41 -5.63
CA GLU A 477 14.06 -2.73 -6.30
C GLU A 477 12.97 -3.19 -5.31
N GLN A 478 13.35 -3.93 -4.25
CA GLN A 478 12.43 -4.36 -3.19
C GLN A 478 11.92 -3.17 -2.36
N ASP A 479 12.81 -2.25 -1.99
CA ASP A 479 12.44 -1.04 -1.24
C ASP A 479 11.56 -0.12 -2.09
N LEU A 480 11.86 0.01 -3.39
CA LEU A 480 11.05 0.76 -4.35
C LEU A 480 9.66 0.12 -4.52
N TYR A 481 9.61 -1.21 -4.64
CA TYR A 481 8.35 -1.96 -4.70
C TYR A 481 7.50 -1.70 -3.45
N ALA A 482 8.09 -1.76 -2.25
CA ALA A 482 7.40 -1.45 -1.00
C ALA A 482 6.91 0.00 -0.96
N ALA A 483 7.79 0.96 -1.28
CA ALA A 483 7.48 2.40 -1.29
C ALA A 483 6.29 2.73 -2.20
N LEU A 484 6.28 2.21 -3.43
CA LEU A 484 5.20 2.42 -4.39
C LEU A 484 3.87 1.84 -3.91
N ASN A 485 3.87 0.64 -3.31
CA ASN A 485 2.65 0.04 -2.78
C ASN A 485 2.08 0.81 -1.58
N ILE A 486 2.93 1.24 -0.65
CA ILE A 486 2.50 2.02 0.52
C ILE A 486 2.01 3.40 0.08
N LEU A 487 2.70 4.05 -0.86
CA LEU A 487 2.31 5.35 -1.40
C LEU A 487 0.97 5.26 -2.15
N ALA A 488 0.76 4.20 -2.92
CA ALA A 488 -0.52 3.94 -3.57
C ALA A 488 -1.65 3.74 -2.56
N HIS A 489 -1.40 3.06 -1.45
CA HIS A 489 -2.38 2.92 -0.37
C HIS A 489 -2.69 4.28 0.29
N ALA A 490 -1.67 5.10 0.56
CA ALA A 490 -1.87 6.44 1.11
C ALA A 490 -2.73 7.32 0.18
N TYR A 491 -2.48 7.30 -1.14
CA TYR A 491 -3.33 7.97 -2.12
C TYR A 491 -4.77 7.45 -2.13
N THR A 492 -4.95 6.14 -1.93
CA THR A 492 -6.26 5.49 -1.89
C THR A 492 -7.09 5.92 -0.67
N GLU A 493 -6.45 6.18 0.48
CA GLU A 493 -7.10 6.66 1.71
C GLU A 493 -7.64 8.10 1.59
N VAL A 494 -7.01 8.92 0.74
CA VAL A 494 -7.39 10.32 0.49
C VAL A 494 -8.23 10.51 -0.79
N ASP A 495 -8.68 9.41 -1.40
CA ASP A 495 -9.48 9.34 -2.64
C ASP A 495 -8.80 9.91 -3.92
N LEU A 496 -7.48 9.74 -4.03
CA LEU A 496 -6.69 10.09 -5.22
C LEU A 496 -6.34 8.84 -6.03
N LEU A 497 -7.32 8.32 -6.76
CA LEU A 497 -7.27 6.98 -7.34
C LEU A 497 -6.36 6.85 -8.57
N TRP A 498 -6.18 7.90 -9.37
CA TRP A 498 -5.27 7.85 -10.52
C TRP A 498 -3.80 7.86 -10.10
N ALA A 499 -3.44 8.66 -9.09
CA ALA A 499 -2.11 8.64 -8.49
C ALA A 499 -1.82 7.30 -7.80
N ALA A 500 -2.81 6.73 -7.10
CA ALA A 500 -2.72 5.37 -6.54
C ALA A 500 -2.49 4.34 -7.65
N ARG A 501 -3.25 4.44 -8.75
CA ARG A 501 -3.18 3.50 -9.87
C ARG A 501 -1.81 3.48 -10.50
N SER A 502 -1.26 4.64 -10.81
CA SER A 502 0.05 4.75 -11.44
C SER A 502 1.16 4.16 -10.57
N ASN A 503 1.09 4.35 -9.24
CA ASN A 503 2.04 3.72 -8.31
C ASN A 503 1.90 2.19 -8.26
N TYR A 504 0.68 1.65 -8.16
CA TYR A 504 0.47 0.20 -8.23
C TYR A 504 0.87 -0.40 -9.57
N LEU A 505 0.68 0.33 -10.68
CA LEU A 505 1.11 -0.10 -12.00
C LEU A 505 2.64 -0.18 -12.07
N LEU A 506 3.36 0.83 -11.59
CA LEU A 506 4.83 0.80 -11.50
C LEU A 506 5.33 -0.34 -10.60
N ALA A 507 4.70 -0.56 -9.45
CA ALA A 507 5.03 -1.66 -8.55
C ALA A 507 4.80 -3.03 -9.22
N SER A 508 3.70 -3.16 -9.97
CA SER A 508 3.38 -4.38 -10.71
C SER A 508 4.45 -4.64 -11.77
N THR A 509 4.82 -3.63 -12.56
CA THR A 509 5.90 -3.73 -13.55
C THR A 509 7.23 -4.16 -12.93
N LEU A 510 7.62 -3.62 -11.77
CA LEU A 510 8.83 -4.06 -11.08
C LEU A 510 8.75 -5.54 -10.71
N ALA A 511 7.63 -5.99 -10.16
CA ALA A 511 7.43 -7.38 -9.80
C ALA A 511 7.43 -8.30 -11.05
N THR A 512 6.78 -7.90 -12.14
CA THR A 512 6.72 -8.66 -13.39
C THR A 512 8.09 -8.74 -14.08
N ASN A 513 8.88 -7.66 -14.04
CA ASN A 513 10.23 -7.64 -14.62
C ASN A 513 11.17 -8.65 -13.95
N GLU A 514 10.97 -8.95 -12.66
CA GLU A 514 11.76 -9.97 -11.98
C GLU A 514 11.51 -11.36 -12.58
N TYR A 515 10.27 -11.69 -12.98
CA TYR A 515 9.98 -12.94 -13.68
C TYR A 515 10.68 -13.01 -15.04
N TRP A 516 10.70 -11.92 -15.81
CA TRP A 516 11.43 -11.89 -17.07
C TRP A 516 12.96 -12.00 -16.90
N THR A 517 13.48 -11.63 -15.73
CA THR A 517 14.91 -11.63 -15.44
C THR A 517 15.38 -12.96 -14.83
N SER A 518 14.67 -13.47 -13.83
CA SER A 518 15.02 -14.68 -13.06
C SER A 518 14.30 -15.94 -13.56
N GLY A 519 13.14 -15.79 -14.21
CA GLY A 519 12.23 -16.89 -14.54
C GLY A 519 11.32 -17.32 -13.39
N GLU A 520 11.42 -16.69 -12.21
CA GLU A 520 10.67 -17.05 -11.01
C GLU A 520 9.44 -16.16 -10.83
N LEU A 521 8.31 -16.77 -10.42
CA LEU A 521 7.12 -16.04 -10.03
C LEU A 521 7.29 -15.49 -8.62
N LEU A 522 6.87 -14.24 -8.42
CA LEU A 522 6.86 -13.59 -7.11
C LEU A 522 5.44 -13.43 -6.60
N SER A 523 5.19 -13.73 -5.32
CA SER A 523 3.90 -13.47 -4.68
C SER A 523 3.48 -11.99 -4.79
N GLY A 524 4.47 -11.08 -4.78
CA GLY A 524 4.28 -9.65 -5.03
C GLY A 524 3.59 -9.34 -6.37
N GLN A 525 3.72 -10.17 -7.41
CA GLN A 525 3.00 -9.99 -8.68
C GLN A 525 1.49 -10.17 -8.46
N VAL A 526 1.09 -11.29 -7.84
CA VAL A 526 -0.31 -11.61 -7.54
C VAL A 526 -0.96 -10.50 -6.73
N PHE A 527 -0.31 -10.07 -5.64
CA PHE A 527 -0.86 -9.01 -4.80
C PHE A 527 -0.93 -7.65 -5.51
N SER A 528 0.01 -7.33 -6.39
CA SER A 528 -0.03 -6.05 -7.13
C SER A 528 -1.15 -6.04 -8.18
N TYR A 529 -1.35 -7.14 -8.90
CA TYR A 529 -2.47 -7.30 -9.83
C TYR A 529 -3.82 -7.24 -9.11
N LEU A 530 -3.93 -7.85 -7.94
CA LEU A 530 -5.14 -7.81 -7.12
C LEU A 530 -5.47 -6.39 -6.63
N ARG A 531 -4.46 -5.61 -6.22
CA ARG A 531 -4.61 -4.20 -5.85
C ARG A 531 -5.08 -3.36 -7.04
N LEU A 532 -4.49 -3.57 -8.23
CA LEU A 532 -4.95 -2.92 -9.45
C LEU A 532 -6.39 -3.30 -9.81
N ALA A 533 -6.76 -4.58 -9.75
CA ALA A 533 -8.12 -5.03 -10.03
C ALA A 533 -9.16 -4.29 -9.17
N LYS A 534 -8.92 -4.21 -7.86
CA LYS A 534 -9.78 -3.48 -6.92
C LYS A 534 -9.85 -1.98 -7.23
N LEU A 535 -8.71 -1.36 -7.54
CA LEU A 535 -8.64 0.06 -7.80
C LEU A 535 -9.33 0.44 -9.12
N GLU A 536 -9.15 -0.37 -10.17
CA GLU A 536 -9.83 -0.21 -11.45
C GLU A 536 -11.35 -0.33 -11.30
N LEU A 537 -11.81 -1.22 -10.41
CA LEU A 537 -13.22 -1.34 -10.07
C LEU A 537 -13.73 -0.09 -9.35
N ARG A 538 -12.94 0.50 -8.43
CA ARG A 538 -13.25 1.81 -7.82
C ARG A 538 -13.23 2.97 -8.81
N LEU A 539 -12.54 2.85 -9.94
CA LEU A 539 -12.58 3.81 -11.05
C LEU A 539 -13.77 3.55 -12.00
N GLY A 540 -14.57 2.50 -11.78
CA GLY A 540 -15.69 2.11 -12.63
C GLY A 540 -15.28 1.41 -13.94
N ARG A 541 -14.00 1.05 -14.09
CA ARG A 541 -13.43 0.46 -15.32
C ARG A 541 -13.48 -1.06 -15.29
N ILE A 542 -14.69 -1.60 -15.40
CA ILE A 542 -14.98 -3.03 -15.18
C ILE A 542 -14.08 -3.95 -16.02
N TYR A 543 -13.90 -3.69 -17.31
CA TYR A 543 -13.06 -4.55 -18.16
C TYR A 543 -11.59 -4.55 -17.72
N ALA A 544 -11.04 -3.39 -17.34
CA ALA A 544 -9.69 -3.32 -16.81
C ALA A 544 -9.59 -4.06 -15.47
N ALA A 545 -10.56 -3.87 -14.57
CA ALA A 545 -10.62 -4.55 -13.29
C ALA A 545 -10.64 -6.07 -13.42
N LEU A 546 -11.49 -6.59 -14.31
CA LEU A 546 -11.61 -8.02 -14.56
C LEU A 546 -10.38 -8.60 -15.26
N ALA A 547 -9.70 -7.84 -16.13
CA ALA A 547 -8.46 -8.27 -16.77
C ALA A 547 -7.32 -8.43 -15.74
N TRP A 548 -7.17 -7.48 -14.83
CA TRP A 548 -6.22 -7.59 -13.71
C TRP A 548 -6.58 -8.71 -12.73
N TRP A 549 -7.87 -8.89 -12.44
CA TRP A 549 -8.37 -9.99 -11.62
C TRP A 549 -8.02 -11.35 -12.23
N HIS A 550 -8.28 -11.52 -13.53
CA HIS A 550 -7.94 -12.72 -14.26
C HIS A 550 -6.44 -13.00 -14.24
N LEU A 551 -5.61 -11.97 -14.46
CA LEU A 551 -4.16 -12.11 -14.39
C LEU A 551 -3.67 -12.50 -12.98
N ALA A 552 -4.28 -11.94 -11.94
CA ALA A 552 -3.98 -12.32 -10.55
C ALA A 552 -4.30 -13.81 -10.29
N LEU A 553 -5.47 -14.30 -10.73
CA LEU A 553 -5.84 -15.71 -10.61
C LEU A 553 -4.88 -16.63 -11.39
N LEU A 554 -4.56 -16.29 -12.64
CA LEU A 554 -3.63 -17.06 -13.46
C LEU A 554 -2.25 -17.15 -12.82
N THR A 555 -1.76 -16.05 -12.26
CA THR A 555 -0.45 -15.98 -11.62
C THR A 555 -0.45 -16.72 -10.28
N SER A 556 -1.55 -16.65 -9.50
CA SER A 556 -1.73 -17.40 -8.24
C SER A 556 -1.66 -18.91 -8.46
N ASN A 557 -2.23 -19.41 -9.56
CA ASN A 557 -2.18 -20.83 -9.92
C ASN A 557 -0.75 -21.35 -10.20
N GLY A 558 0.24 -20.47 -10.32
CA GLY A 558 1.65 -20.83 -10.44
C GLY A 558 2.33 -21.16 -9.12
N PHE A 559 1.65 -20.98 -7.97
CA PHE A 559 2.16 -21.28 -6.63
C PHE A 559 1.48 -22.53 -6.05
N ASP A 560 2.17 -23.23 -5.14
CA ASP A 560 1.62 -24.40 -4.44
C ASP A 560 0.50 -24.00 -3.46
N ASP A 561 0.64 -22.84 -2.82
CA ASP A 561 -0.35 -22.25 -1.93
C ASP A 561 -1.26 -21.27 -2.72
N ASP A 562 -2.57 -21.32 -2.48
CA ASP A 562 -3.46 -20.29 -3.03
C ASP A 562 -3.23 -18.96 -2.29
N LEU A 563 -2.59 -18.02 -2.98
CA LEU A 563 -2.27 -16.70 -2.45
C LEU A 563 -3.50 -15.80 -2.33
N ILE A 564 -4.60 -16.11 -3.01
CA ILE A 564 -5.83 -15.32 -3.02
C ILE A 564 -6.88 -16.03 -2.15
N SER A 565 -7.05 -15.52 -0.93
CA SER A 565 -8.01 -16.07 0.04
C SER A 565 -9.47 -16.00 -0.44
N ASP A 566 -10.31 -16.89 0.08
CA ASP A 566 -11.75 -16.89 -0.19
C ASP A 566 -12.43 -15.58 0.24
N ASP A 567 -11.99 -14.96 1.34
CA ASP A 567 -12.48 -13.66 1.80
C ASP A 567 -12.18 -12.57 0.75
N GLU A 568 -10.99 -12.61 0.14
CA GLU A 568 -10.61 -11.64 -0.88
C GLU A 568 -11.42 -11.80 -2.17
N ARG A 569 -11.71 -13.04 -2.57
CA ARG A 569 -12.61 -13.36 -3.70
C ARG A 569 -14.03 -12.84 -3.44
N GLN A 570 -14.55 -13.09 -2.24
CA GLN A 570 -15.89 -12.64 -1.84
C GLN A 570 -15.99 -11.12 -1.78
N ARG A 571 -14.97 -10.42 -1.27
CA ARG A 571 -14.95 -8.94 -1.23
C ARG A 571 -14.94 -8.33 -2.63
N PHE A 572 -14.13 -8.87 -3.54
CA PHE A 572 -14.09 -8.39 -4.92
C PHE A 572 -15.44 -8.62 -5.62
N ASP A 573 -16.01 -9.82 -5.50
CA ASP A 573 -17.32 -10.15 -6.08
C ASP A 573 -18.46 -9.31 -5.47
N ALA A 574 -18.44 -9.10 -4.16
CA ALA A 574 -19.42 -8.25 -3.48
C ALA A 574 -19.37 -6.80 -3.97
N PHE A 575 -18.18 -6.20 -4.09
CA PHE A 575 -18.04 -4.82 -4.56
C PHE A 575 -18.37 -4.67 -6.05
N LEU A 576 -18.05 -5.66 -6.88
CA LEU A 576 -18.46 -5.68 -8.29
C LEU A 576 -19.99 -5.78 -8.42
N SER A 577 -20.62 -6.64 -7.62
CA SER A 577 -22.09 -6.76 -7.58
C SER A 577 -22.77 -5.46 -7.13
N GLN A 578 -22.18 -4.76 -6.15
CA GLN A 578 -22.64 -3.46 -5.70
C GLN A 578 -22.53 -2.40 -6.81
N THR A 579 -21.43 -2.40 -7.56
CA THR A 579 -21.22 -1.50 -8.70
C THR A 579 -22.28 -1.75 -9.78
N ILE A 580 -22.53 -3.01 -10.13
CA ILE A 580 -23.57 -3.41 -11.10
C ILE A 580 -24.97 -3.00 -10.61
N ALA A 581 -25.29 -3.22 -9.33
CA ALA A 581 -26.59 -2.87 -8.76
C ALA A 581 -26.83 -1.34 -8.70
N ASN A 582 -25.79 -0.53 -8.55
CA ASN A 582 -25.89 0.93 -8.54
C ASN A 582 -25.82 1.56 -9.95
N SER A 583 -25.57 0.78 -10.99
CA SER A 583 -25.33 1.28 -12.35
C SER A 583 -26.53 1.96 -12.98
N ASP A 584 -26.26 2.91 -13.89
CA ASP A 584 -27.30 3.49 -14.74
C ASP A 584 -27.84 2.44 -15.72
N HIS A 585 -29.15 2.46 -15.92
CA HIS A 585 -29.89 1.52 -16.76
C HIS A 585 -29.34 1.50 -18.19
N ASN A 586 -28.90 2.66 -18.70
CA ASN A 586 -28.43 2.81 -20.07
C ASN A 586 -27.05 2.16 -20.32
N HIS A 587 -26.24 1.97 -19.29
CA HIS A 587 -24.89 1.39 -19.43
C HIS A 587 -24.89 -0.15 -19.37
N LEU A 588 -25.96 -0.76 -18.88
CA LEU A 588 -26.06 -2.21 -18.68
C LEU A 588 -26.00 -3.02 -19.98
N SER A 589 -26.56 -2.49 -21.07
CA SER A 589 -26.58 -3.22 -22.35
C SER A 589 -25.18 -3.48 -22.91
N ALA A 590 -24.20 -2.67 -22.54
CA ALA A 590 -22.83 -2.82 -23.01
C ALA A 590 -22.07 -3.94 -22.28
N ILE A 591 -22.55 -4.40 -21.12
CA ILE A 591 -21.99 -5.51 -20.34
C ILE A 591 -22.85 -6.78 -20.40
N SER A 592 -23.81 -6.87 -21.32
CA SER A 592 -24.78 -7.99 -21.44
C SER A 592 -24.15 -9.36 -21.65
N LYS A 593 -22.93 -9.43 -22.18
CA LYS A 593 -22.21 -10.68 -22.43
C LYS A 593 -21.42 -11.19 -21.22
N LEU A 594 -21.18 -10.36 -20.20
CA LEU A 594 -20.33 -10.74 -19.06
C LEU A 594 -20.82 -11.91 -18.19
N PRO A 595 -22.12 -12.25 -18.06
CA PRO A 595 -22.57 -13.26 -17.08
C PRO A 595 -21.82 -14.60 -17.14
N ASP A 596 -21.68 -15.20 -18.33
CA ASP A 596 -20.99 -16.50 -18.48
C ASP A 596 -19.49 -16.41 -18.11
N TRP A 597 -18.85 -15.26 -18.37
CA TRP A 597 -17.45 -15.03 -17.99
C TRP A 597 -17.30 -14.90 -16.47
N LEU A 598 -18.21 -14.17 -15.81
CA LEU A 598 -18.23 -14.02 -14.35
C LEU A 598 -18.38 -15.39 -13.67
N SER A 599 -19.29 -16.22 -14.18
CA SER A 599 -19.52 -17.59 -13.69
C SER A 599 -18.25 -18.45 -13.74
N THR A 600 -17.58 -18.43 -14.90
CA THR A 600 -16.34 -19.22 -15.15
C THR A 600 -15.21 -18.84 -14.19
N HIS A 601 -15.20 -17.61 -13.67
CA HIS A 601 -14.18 -17.10 -12.76
C HIS A 601 -14.62 -17.07 -11.28
N GLY A 602 -15.76 -17.71 -10.97
CA GLY A 602 -16.26 -17.82 -9.59
C GLY A 602 -16.87 -16.54 -9.01
N LEU A 603 -17.23 -15.57 -9.85
CA LEU A 603 -17.86 -14.30 -9.46
C LEU A 603 -19.40 -14.43 -9.50
N VAL A 604 -19.93 -15.35 -8.69
CA VAL A 604 -21.33 -15.81 -8.73
C VAL A 604 -22.31 -14.72 -8.29
N VAL A 605 -21.91 -13.87 -7.34
CA VAL A 605 -22.76 -12.79 -6.83
C VAL A 605 -22.95 -11.73 -7.90
N SER A 606 -21.86 -11.33 -8.56
CA SER A 606 -21.88 -10.38 -9.67
C SER A 606 -22.63 -10.91 -10.89
N GLU A 607 -22.45 -12.20 -11.22
CA GLU A 607 -23.22 -12.86 -12.28
C GLU A 607 -24.73 -12.74 -12.01
N SER A 608 -25.15 -13.14 -10.81
CA SER A 608 -26.57 -13.14 -10.43
C SER A 608 -27.16 -11.73 -10.37
N ALA A 609 -26.41 -10.77 -9.84
CA ALA A 609 -26.79 -9.36 -9.83
C ALA A 609 -26.96 -8.82 -11.26
N LEU A 610 -26.02 -9.10 -12.16
CA LEU A 610 -26.08 -8.66 -13.55
C LEU A 610 -27.28 -9.26 -14.29
N LEU A 611 -27.50 -10.57 -14.18
CA LEU A 611 -28.65 -11.25 -14.78
C LEU A 611 -29.97 -10.63 -14.30
N TYR A 612 -30.09 -10.37 -13.00
CA TYR A 612 -31.29 -9.77 -12.43
C TYR A 612 -31.54 -8.35 -12.92
N VAL A 613 -30.49 -7.52 -12.95
CA VAL A 613 -30.54 -6.12 -13.39
C VAL A 613 -30.79 -6.02 -14.90
N LEU A 614 -30.36 -6.99 -15.70
CA LEU A 614 -30.73 -7.12 -17.13
C LEU A 614 -32.19 -7.57 -17.34
N GLY A 615 -32.75 -8.31 -16.38
CA GLY A 615 -34.15 -8.75 -16.33
C GLY A 615 -34.38 -10.26 -16.35
N TYR A 616 -33.32 -11.07 -16.30
CA TYR A 616 -33.36 -12.53 -16.27
C TYR A 616 -33.55 -13.08 -14.85
N GLU A 617 -34.65 -12.67 -14.20
CA GLU A 617 -34.88 -12.95 -12.77
C GLU A 617 -34.91 -14.45 -12.43
N GLU A 618 -35.53 -15.27 -13.26
CA GLU A 618 -35.61 -16.73 -13.02
C GLU A 618 -34.24 -17.41 -13.08
N LEU A 619 -33.36 -16.94 -13.97
CA LEU A 619 -32.01 -17.48 -14.10
C LEU A 619 -31.13 -17.07 -12.91
N ALA A 620 -31.23 -15.80 -12.49
CA ALA A 620 -30.55 -15.31 -11.29
C ALA A 620 -30.97 -16.07 -10.01
N LYS A 621 -32.24 -16.49 -9.92
CA LYS A 621 -32.76 -17.32 -8.83
C LYS A 621 -32.20 -18.74 -8.84
N GLU A 622 -32.17 -19.38 -10.02
CA GLU A 622 -31.67 -20.76 -10.16
C GLU A 622 -30.23 -20.89 -9.68
N TYR A 623 -29.40 -19.88 -9.97
CA TYR A 623 -27.97 -19.90 -9.63
C TYR A 623 -27.71 -19.58 -8.15
N THR A 624 -28.57 -18.80 -7.49
CA THR A 624 -28.43 -18.45 -6.07
C THR A 624 -29.11 -19.43 -5.11
N LYS A 625 -30.04 -20.27 -5.59
CA LYS A 625 -30.88 -21.17 -4.76
C LYS A 625 -31.69 -20.44 -3.68
N GLU A 626 -31.94 -19.15 -3.84
CA GLU A 626 -32.65 -18.29 -2.89
C GLU A 626 -34.11 -18.04 -3.29
N THR A 627 -34.91 -17.56 -2.34
CA THR A 627 -36.29 -17.11 -2.62
C THR A 627 -36.31 -15.76 -3.36
N SER A 628 -37.38 -15.46 -4.09
CA SER A 628 -37.50 -14.19 -4.82
C SER A 628 -37.41 -12.96 -3.92
N GLU A 629 -38.00 -13.01 -2.72
CA GLU A 629 -37.91 -11.93 -1.73
C GLU A 629 -36.51 -11.86 -1.11
N GLY A 630 -35.92 -13.00 -0.73
CA GLY A 630 -34.58 -13.05 -0.13
C GLY A 630 -33.48 -12.52 -1.05
N PHE A 631 -33.51 -12.85 -2.34
CA PHE A 631 -32.53 -12.35 -3.30
C PHE A 631 -32.68 -10.84 -3.57
N ILE A 632 -33.91 -10.32 -3.63
CA ILE A 632 -34.15 -8.88 -3.77
C ILE A 632 -33.65 -8.12 -2.53
N ASP A 633 -33.89 -8.65 -1.34
CA ASP A 633 -33.42 -8.02 -0.10
C ASP A 633 -31.88 -8.07 0.00
N PHE A 634 -31.25 -9.14 -0.48
CA PHE A 634 -29.80 -9.19 -0.65
C PHE A 634 -29.28 -8.12 -1.62
N LEU A 635 -29.91 -7.93 -2.80
CA LEU A 635 -29.49 -6.89 -3.74
C LEU A 635 -29.71 -5.48 -3.20
N LYS A 636 -30.77 -5.22 -2.44
CA LYS A 636 -30.96 -3.94 -1.72
C LYS A 636 -29.83 -3.74 -0.71
N LEU A 637 -29.51 -4.77 0.08
CA LEU A 637 -28.42 -4.73 1.04
C LEU A 637 -27.09 -4.43 0.32
N ALA A 638 -26.76 -5.14 -0.76
CA ALA A 638 -25.55 -4.90 -1.53
C ALA A 638 -25.50 -3.48 -2.14
N ARG A 639 -26.63 -2.96 -2.65
CA ARG A 639 -26.74 -1.60 -3.20
C ARG A 639 -26.50 -0.51 -2.14
N ASP A 640 -26.96 -0.74 -0.92
CA ASP A 640 -27.05 0.29 0.13
C ASP A 640 -25.95 0.19 1.20
N THR A 641 -25.26 -0.96 1.32
CA THR A 641 -24.18 -1.16 2.30
C THR A 641 -22.98 -0.26 1.98
N ASP A 642 -22.47 0.44 2.98
CA ASP A 642 -21.17 1.09 2.86
C ASP A 642 -20.06 0.04 3.01
N MET A 643 -19.38 -0.27 1.90
CA MET A 643 -18.24 -1.20 1.87
C MET A 643 -16.89 -0.48 2.06
N GLY A 644 -16.90 0.78 2.49
CA GLY A 644 -15.70 1.62 2.68
C GLY A 644 -15.35 2.48 1.46
N ALA A 645 -16.02 2.28 0.32
CA ALA A 645 -15.90 3.10 -0.87
C ALA A 645 -17.26 3.21 -1.58
N ALA A 646 -17.58 4.38 -2.13
CA ALA A 646 -18.76 4.55 -2.96
C ALA A 646 -18.58 3.83 -4.31
N PRO A 647 -19.62 3.14 -4.83
CA PRO A 647 -19.54 2.53 -6.16
C PRO A 647 -19.43 3.62 -7.22
N ALA A 648 -18.45 3.50 -8.11
CA ALA A 648 -18.26 4.42 -9.21
C ALA A 648 -19.27 4.17 -10.33
N GLU A 649 -19.52 5.22 -11.11
CA GLU A 649 -20.24 5.08 -12.37
C GLU A 649 -19.43 4.22 -13.35
N ILE A 650 -20.07 3.24 -13.98
CA ILE A 650 -19.41 2.38 -14.96
C ILE A 650 -18.89 3.23 -16.12
N ASN A 651 -17.58 3.18 -16.36
CA ASN A 651 -16.92 3.76 -17.52
C ASN A 651 -16.31 2.66 -18.38
N LEU A 652 -16.96 2.34 -19.49
CA LEU A 652 -16.51 1.31 -20.44
C LEU A 652 -15.56 1.86 -21.52
N LEU A 653 -15.24 3.16 -21.48
CA LEU A 653 -14.47 3.84 -22.54
C LEU A 653 -15.07 3.60 -23.94
N SER A 654 -16.40 3.57 -24.05
CA SER A 654 -17.09 3.29 -25.30
C SER A 654 -17.09 4.51 -26.23
N GLY A 655 -16.78 4.30 -27.51
CA GLY A 655 -16.81 5.34 -28.54
C GLY A 655 -15.43 5.77 -29.04
N ARG A 656 -15.41 6.72 -29.97
CA ARG A 656 -14.15 7.23 -30.58
C ARG A 656 -13.42 8.23 -29.70
N TYR A 657 -14.14 8.96 -28.86
CA TYR A 657 -13.60 10.05 -28.05
C TYR A 657 -14.20 10.04 -26.63
N PRO A 658 -13.85 9.05 -25.80
CA PRO A 658 -14.27 8.97 -24.40
C PRO A 658 -13.55 10.01 -23.52
N SER A 659 -13.97 10.10 -22.26
CA SER A 659 -13.27 10.89 -21.25
C SER A 659 -13.03 10.12 -19.95
N LEU A 660 -11.95 10.51 -19.26
CA LEU A 660 -11.62 10.12 -17.89
C LEU A 660 -11.81 11.31 -16.97
N ARG A 661 -12.15 11.05 -15.70
CA ARG A 661 -12.45 12.10 -14.72
C ARG A 661 -11.80 11.84 -13.37
N THR A 662 -11.48 12.91 -12.67
CA THR A 662 -11.18 12.89 -11.24
C THR A 662 -11.72 14.13 -10.55
N LYS A 663 -11.70 14.14 -9.22
CA LYS A 663 -12.10 15.26 -8.38
C LYS A 663 -11.07 15.52 -7.31
N VAL A 664 -10.47 16.71 -7.32
CA VAL A 664 -9.45 17.13 -6.34
C VAL A 664 -9.97 18.36 -5.59
N MET A 665 -10.21 18.23 -4.27
CA MET A 665 -10.72 19.33 -3.42
C MET A 665 -11.98 20.04 -3.98
N GLY A 666 -12.85 19.30 -4.67
CA GLY A 666 -14.05 19.88 -5.29
C GLY A 666 -13.91 20.26 -6.76
N CYS A 667 -12.71 20.41 -7.30
CA CYS A 667 -12.49 20.68 -8.73
C CYS A 667 -12.64 19.41 -9.56
N GLU A 668 -13.55 19.43 -10.53
CA GLU A 668 -13.76 18.37 -11.50
C GLU A 668 -12.76 18.50 -12.64
N ILE A 669 -11.91 17.49 -12.83
CA ILE A 669 -10.93 17.44 -13.92
C ILE A 669 -11.39 16.37 -14.89
N GLU A 670 -11.59 16.75 -16.16
CA GLU A 670 -12.00 15.85 -17.24
C GLU A 670 -10.95 15.86 -18.35
N VAL A 671 -10.52 14.67 -18.78
CA VAL A 671 -9.60 14.51 -19.90
C VAL A 671 -10.30 13.72 -21.00
N ALA A 672 -10.55 14.35 -22.14
CA ALA A 672 -11.16 13.75 -23.32
C ALA A 672 -10.10 13.44 -24.38
N PHE A 673 -10.16 12.26 -25.01
CA PHE A 673 -9.07 11.76 -25.83
C PHE A 673 -9.51 10.79 -26.92
N PRO A 674 -8.75 10.62 -28.03
CA PRO A 674 -9.00 9.59 -29.03
C PRO A 674 -8.78 8.20 -28.41
N ASN A 675 -9.75 7.29 -28.54
CA ASN A 675 -9.71 5.97 -27.89
C ASN A 675 -8.72 4.98 -28.54
N ARG A 676 -7.42 5.24 -28.37
CA ARG A 676 -6.31 4.39 -28.84
C ARG A 676 -5.02 4.81 -28.13
N THR A 677 -4.04 3.93 -28.14
CA THR A 677 -2.66 4.27 -27.76
C THR A 677 -2.10 5.38 -28.67
N PRO A 678 -1.36 6.37 -28.14
CA PRO A 678 -0.90 6.50 -26.74
C PRO A 678 -1.77 7.45 -25.89
N PHE A 679 -2.96 7.81 -26.37
CA PHE A 679 -3.77 8.89 -25.79
C PHE A 679 -4.52 8.48 -24.52
N LEU A 680 -4.86 7.20 -24.38
CA LEU A 680 -5.41 6.66 -23.14
C LEU A 680 -4.36 6.77 -22.02
N GLU A 681 -3.15 6.29 -22.29
CA GLU A 681 -2.01 6.29 -21.37
C GLU A 681 -1.61 7.71 -20.99
N LEU A 682 -1.64 8.64 -21.95
CA LEU A 682 -1.45 10.06 -21.70
C LEU A 682 -2.53 10.63 -20.77
N SER A 683 -3.80 10.27 -20.99
CA SER A 683 -4.92 10.74 -20.15
C SER A 683 -4.81 10.24 -18.72
N GLU A 684 -4.49 8.95 -18.53
CA GLU A 684 -4.22 8.36 -17.22
C GLU A 684 -3.03 9.06 -16.52
N THR A 685 -1.99 9.38 -17.28
CA THR A 685 -0.79 10.07 -16.78
C THR A 685 -1.08 11.50 -16.32
N ILE A 686 -1.85 12.26 -17.10
CA ILE A 686 -2.27 13.64 -16.76
C ILE A 686 -3.05 13.64 -15.45
N LEU A 687 -4.04 12.75 -15.33
CA LEU A 687 -4.87 12.65 -14.13
C LEU A 687 -4.04 12.25 -12.90
N ALA A 688 -3.18 11.23 -13.04
CA ALA A 688 -2.30 10.81 -11.95
C ALA A 688 -1.33 11.91 -11.53
N GLY A 689 -0.76 12.65 -12.50
CA GLY A 689 0.15 13.76 -12.24
C GLY A 689 -0.52 14.90 -11.48
N LEU A 690 -1.74 15.31 -11.89
CA LEU A 690 -2.51 16.36 -11.22
C LEU A 690 -2.91 15.96 -9.80
N GLU A 691 -3.37 14.72 -9.61
CA GLU A 691 -3.67 14.19 -8.27
C GLU A 691 -2.43 14.17 -7.36
N SER A 692 -1.29 13.65 -7.83
CA SER A 692 -0.04 13.56 -7.05
C SER A 692 0.53 14.94 -6.70
N MET A 693 0.45 15.90 -7.63
CA MET A 693 0.91 17.26 -7.40
C MET A 693 0.04 18.01 -6.38
N LEU A 694 -1.28 17.83 -6.45
CA LEU A 694 -2.24 18.48 -5.55
C LEU A 694 -2.54 17.66 -4.28
N ALA A 695 -1.90 16.52 -4.09
CA ALA A 695 -2.25 15.59 -3.03
C ALA A 695 -2.23 16.21 -1.63
N THR A 696 -1.23 17.04 -1.35
CA THR A 696 -1.05 17.64 -0.01
C THR A 696 -1.74 19.00 0.12
N SER A 697 -2.55 19.41 -0.87
CA SER A 697 -3.18 20.74 -0.91
C SER A 697 -4.05 21.07 0.32
N ILE A 698 -4.70 20.07 0.91
CA ILE A 698 -5.54 20.23 2.11
C ILE A 698 -4.71 20.64 3.33
N VAL A 699 -3.56 19.97 3.56
CA VAL A 699 -2.67 20.24 4.70
C VAL A 699 -1.75 21.44 4.45
N ASP A 700 -1.36 21.69 3.19
CA ASP A 700 -0.48 22.80 2.79
C ASP A 700 -1.21 24.14 2.65
N GLY A 701 -2.54 24.13 2.82
CA GLY A 701 -3.35 25.36 2.82
C GLY A 701 -3.56 25.97 1.44
N LEU A 702 -3.47 25.19 0.36
CA LEU A 702 -3.86 25.58 -0.98
C LEU A 702 -5.39 25.67 -1.10
N ILE A 703 -5.88 26.73 -1.74
CA ILE A 703 -7.32 26.91 -1.98
C ILE A 703 -7.59 26.69 -3.46
N ILE A 704 -8.43 25.72 -3.79
CA ILE A 704 -8.90 25.50 -5.17
C ILE A 704 -10.05 26.45 -5.48
N LEU A 705 -9.90 27.22 -6.56
CA LEU A 705 -10.85 28.27 -6.98
C LEU A 705 -11.60 27.93 -8.27
N GLU A 706 -11.03 27.04 -9.08
CA GLU A 706 -11.65 26.60 -10.33
C GLU A 706 -12.53 25.39 -10.08
N LYS A 707 -13.80 25.48 -10.53
CA LYS A 707 -14.74 24.36 -10.39
C LYS A 707 -14.40 23.22 -11.35
N ARG A 708 -13.96 23.54 -12.56
CA ARG A 708 -13.79 22.57 -13.64
C ARG A 708 -12.60 22.90 -14.53
N LEU A 709 -11.77 21.89 -14.76
CA LEU A 709 -10.70 21.88 -15.74
C LEU A 709 -11.01 20.81 -16.80
N VAL A 710 -11.01 21.20 -18.06
CA VAL A 710 -11.20 20.30 -19.21
C VAL A 710 -9.89 20.22 -19.97
N VAL A 711 -9.45 19.01 -20.27
CA VAL A 711 -8.28 18.73 -21.09
C VAL A 711 -8.75 17.99 -22.34
N GLU A 712 -8.48 18.56 -23.52
CA GLU A 712 -8.87 17.97 -24.79
C GLU A 712 -7.62 17.52 -25.55
N ILE A 713 -7.46 16.21 -25.71
CA ILE A 713 -6.29 15.64 -26.39
C ILE A 713 -6.62 15.44 -27.86
N SER A 714 -5.81 16.01 -28.75
CA SER A 714 -5.91 15.80 -30.20
C SER A 714 -4.68 15.08 -30.72
N ALA A 715 -4.89 14.23 -31.72
CA ALA A 715 -3.82 13.51 -32.39
C ALA A 715 -3.18 14.38 -33.48
N ASP A 716 -1.86 14.42 -33.52
CA ASP A 716 -1.07 14.94 -34.63
C ASP A 716 -0.41 13.81 -35.43
N ASP A 717 -0.16 14.05 -36.71
CA ASP A 717 0.46 13.13 -37.67
C ASP A 717 2.00 13.32 -37.77
N ALA A 718 2.64 13.81 -36.69
CA ALA A 718 4.08 14.00 -36.64
C ALA A 718 4.86 12.66 -36.59
N ASP A 719 6.00 12.60 -37.30
CA ASP A 719 6.87 11.41 -37.36
C ASP A 719 7.70 11.20 -36.08
N GLU A 720 7.97 12.28 -35.34
CA GLU A 720 8.70 12.29 -34.05
C GLU A 720 7.73 12.51 -32.89
N ILE A 721 8.12 12.05 -31.68
CA ILE A 721 7.31 12.22 -30.48
C ILE A 721 7.29 13.72 -30.12
N ALA A 722 6.13 14.34 -30.34
CA ALA A 722 5.87 15.74 -30.06
C ALA A 722 4.61 15.88 -29.23
N ILE A 723 4.70 16.67 -28.17
CA ILE A 723 3.57 16.98 -27.30
C ILE A 723 3.64 18.45 -26.89
N SER A 724 2.50 19.14 -26.96
CA SER A 724 2.38 20.55 -26.61
C SER A 724 0.97 20.82 -26.08
N HIS A 725 0.79 21.95 -25.40
CA HIS A 725 -0.53 22.35 -24.95
C HIS A 725 -0.76 23.85 -25.14
N GLU A 726 -1.99 24.22 -25.48
CA GLU A 726 -2.48 25.59 -25.48
C GLU A 726 -3.57 25.73 -24.40
N ILE A 727 -3.71 26.93 -23.84
CA ILE A 727 -4.59 27.19 -22.70
C ILE A 727 -5.62 28.22 -23.12
N ASN A 728 -6.90 27.85 -23.06
CA ASN A 728 -8.03 28.78 -23.16
C ASN A 728 -8.59 29.04 -21.76
N ASP A 729 -8.20 30.19 -21.21
CA ASP A 729 -8.63 30.68 -19.90
C ASP A 729 -9.67 31.81 -20.02
N SER A 730 -10.10 32.11 -21.24
CA SER A 730 -10.97 33.26 -21.54
C SER A 730 -12.44 32.85 -21.65
N ASP A 731 -12.74 31.57 -21.71
CA ASP A 731 -14.10 31.00 -21.77
C ASP A 731 -14.61 30.56 -20.39
N ARG A 732 -15.80 29.95 -20.38
CA ARG A 732 -16.51 29.47 -19.20
C ARG A 732 -15.68 28.43 -18.44
N ASP A 733 -15.39 27.31 -19.08
CA ASP A 733 -14.55 26.25 -18.52
C ASP A 733 -13.08 26.59 -18.79
N LEU A 734 -12.18 26.19 -17.87
CA LEU A 734 -10.74 26.25 -18.14
C LEU A 734 -10.39 25.09 -19.07
N VAL A 735 -9.94 25.39 -20.30
CA VAL A 735 -9.66 24.35 -21.29
C VAL A 735 -8.16 24.31 -21.61
N PHE A 736 -7.58 23.12 -21.54
CA PHE A 736 -6.22 22.82 -22.01
C PHE A 736 -6.33 21.96 -23.27
N GLU A 737 -5.93 22.51 -24.41
CA GLU A 737 -5.91 21.81 -25.68
C GLU A 737 -4.52 21.18 -25.85
N VAL A 738 -4.45 19.85 -25.73
CA VAL A 738 -3.19 19.10 -25.80
C VAL A 738 -3.07 18.48 -27.18
N LEU A 739 -2.02 18.86 -27.91
CA LEU A 739 -1.68 18.25 -29.19
C LEU A 739 -0.56 17.22 -28.97
N CYS A 740 -0.82 15.95 -29.32
CA CYS A 740 0.12 14.86 -29.13
C CYS A 740 0.26 14.02 -30.40
N SER A 741 1.51 13.75 -30.81
CA SER A 741 1.83 12.84 -31.91
C SER A 741 1.37 11.41 -31.63
N SER A 742 0.87 10.71 -32.65
CA SER A 742 0.54 9.28 -32.51
C SER A 742 1.80 8.41 -32.58
N PHE A 743 2.13 7.68 -31.51
CA PHE A 743 3.26 6.73 -31.48
C PHE A 743 2.90 5.38 -30.85
N ALA A 744 3.62 4.34 -31.25
CA ALA A 744 3.53 3.01 -30.64
C ALA A 744 4.50 2.90 -29.46
N HIS A 745 4.14 2.11 -28.43
CA HIS A 745 4.98 1.90 -27.24
C HIS A 745 6.42 1.46 -27.58
N CYS A 746 6.57 0.56 -28.55
CA CYS A 746 7.87 0.06 -29.00
C CYS A 746 8.79 1.12 -29.64
N LYS A 747 8.26 2.31 -29.97
CA LYS A 747 9.03 3.44 -30.50
C LYS A 747 9.41 4.48 -29.44
N LEU A 748 8.98 4.31 -28.19
CA LEU A 748 9.28 5.26 -27.12
C LEU A 748 10.74 5.13 -26.67
N THR A 749 11.61 5.97 -27.22
CA THR A 749 13.03 6.04 -26.84
C THR A 749 13.21 6.79 -25.51
N ALA A 750 14.41 6.71 -24.92
CA ALA A 750 14.76 7.51 -23.75
C ALA A 750 14.61 9.02 -23.99
N GLU A 751 14.90 9.47 -25.22
CA GLU A 751 14.69 10.86 -25.64
C GLU A 751 13.19 11.21 -25.67
N GLY A 752 12.35 10.35 -26.26
CA GLY A 752 10.90 10.53 -26.24
C GLY A 752 10.29 10.53 -24.84
N GLN A 753 10.80 9.68 -23.93
CA GLN A 753 10.42 9.74 -22.51
C GLN A 753 10.81 11.07 -21.87
N GLY A 754 12.00 11.58 -22.16
CA GLY A 754 12.45 12.90 -21.71
C GLY A 754 11.54 14.04 -22.18
N THR A 755 11.11 14.00 -23.45
CA THR A 755 10.16 14.99 -24.01
C THR A 755 8.82 14.97 -23.26
N ILE A 756 8.26 13.79 -22.99
CA ILE A 756 6.99 13.66 -22.25
C ILE A 756 7.15 14.13 -20.80
N GLN A 757 8.27 13.80 -20.14
CA GLN A 757 8.55 14.23 -18.76
C GLN A 757 8.63 15.76 -18.63
N GLN A 758 9.38 16.39 -19.54
CA GLN A 758 9.52 17.83 -19.56
C GLN A 758 8.17 18.51 -19.79
N TRP A 759 7.42 18.07 -20.80
CA TRP A 759 6.09 18.62 -21.08
C TRP A 759 5.12 18.41 -19.90
N LEU A 760 5.13 17.22 -19.28
CA LEU A 760 4.25 16.92 -18.15
C LEU A 760 4.55 17.85 -16.98
N GLN A 761 5.83 18.11 -16.69
CA GLN A 761 6.22 19.08 -15.67
C GLN A 761 5.67 20.48 -15.95
N GLU A 762 5.82 20.97 -17.19
CA GLU A 762 5.31 22.28 -17.61
C GLU A 762 3.78 22.35 -17.51
N PHE A 763 3.09 21.36 -18.06
CA PHE A 763 1.63 21.23 -18.00
C PHE A 763 1.10 21.24 -16.56
N LEU A 764 1.72 20.47 -15.66
CA LEU A 764 1.28 20.36 -14.27
C LEU A 764 1.43 21.70 -13.53
N ILE A 765 2.54 22.41 -13.75
CA ILE A 765 2.75 23.75 -13.17
C ILE A 765 1.69 24.73 -13.70
N ASP A 766 1.47 24.74 -15.02
CA ASP A 766 0.49 25.64 -15.65
C ASP A 766 -0.95 25.39 -15.17
N ALA A 767 -1.32 24.12 -14.96
CA ALA A 767 -2.61 23.75 -14.40
C ALA A 767 -2.75 24.20 -12.95
N VAL A 768 -1.78 23.87 -12.07
CA VAL A 768 -1.86 24.18 -10.64
C VAL A 768 -1.93 25.69 -10.37
N VAL A 769 -1.13 26.50 -11.08
CA VAL A 769 -1.14 27.97 -10.91
C VAL A 769 -2.49 28.59 -11.29
N ARG A 770 -3.27 27.95 -12.17
CA ARG A 770 -4.57 28.45 -12.63
C ARG A 770 -5.74 27.97 -11.78
N ILE A 771 -5.67 26.76 -11.24
CA ILE A 771 -6.75 26.17 -10.43
C ILE A 771 -6.62 26.45 -8.94
N ALA A 772 -5.39 26.65 -8.44
CA ALA A 772 -5.09 26.77 -7.02
C ALA A 772 -4.50 28.14 -6.67
N GLN A 773 -4.88 28.67 -5.51
CA GLN A 773 -4.30 29.86 -4.92
C GLN A 773 -3.72 29.53 -3.53
N PRO A 774 -2.40 29.72 -3.32
CA PRO A 774 -1.81 29.58 -1.99
C PRO A 774 -2.19 30.76 -1.09
N LYS A 775 -2.27 30.51 0.22
CA LYS A 775 -2.45 31.58 1.23
C LYS A 775 -1.23 32.49 1.30
N ASP A 776 -0.04 31.89 1.28
CA ASP A 776 1.26 32.55 1.20
C ASP A 776 2.05 31.91 0.03
N PRO A 777 2.13 32.57 -1.14
CA PRO A 777 2.77 31.99 -2.31
C PRO A 777 4.24 31.62 -2.10
N GLU A 778 5.01 32.45 -1.38
CA GLU A 778 6.45 32.22 -1.21
C GLU A 778 6.68 30.98 -0.34
N GLN A 779 6.04 30.95 0.83
CA GLN A 779 6.17 29.82 1.77
C GLN A 779 5.60 28.53 1.19
N THR A 780 4.39 28.57 0.60
CA THR A 780 3.74 27.36 0.09
C THR A 780 4.54 26.73 -1.05
N PHE A 781 5.10 27.53 -1.98
CA PHE A 781 5.88 26.98 -3.08
C PHE A 781 7.26 26.48 -2.63
N GLU A 782 7.90 27.11 -1.64
CA GLU A 782 9.14 26.60 -1.05
C GLU A 782 8.94 25.22 -0.41
N VAL A 783 7.88 25.05 0.39
CA VAL A 783 7.54 23.77 1.00
C VAL A 783 7.20 22.72 -0.07
N MET A 784 6.29 23.03 -1.01
CA MET A 784 5.86 22.04 -2.01
C MET A 784 7.00 21.59 -2.94
N PHE A 785 7.75 22.54 -3.52
CA PHE A 785 8.73 22.21 -4.54
C PHE A 785 10.13 21.93 -3.96
N GLY A 786 10.51 22.60 -2.87
CA GLY A 786 11.79 22.43 -2.20
C GLY A 786 11.80 21.23 -1.24
N GLU A 787 10.96 21.29 -0.21
CA GLU A 787 10.95 20.29 0.87
C GLU A 787 10.24 18.99 0.46
N ASP A 788 9.00 19.08 -0.03
CA ASP A 788 8.14 17.95 -0.38
C ASP A 788 8.41 17.37 -1.77
N ARG A 789 9.18 18.09 -2.58
CA ARG A 789 9.64 17.68 -3.91
C ARG A 789 8.50 17.12 -4.77
N VAL A 790 7.35 17.80 -4.79
CA VAL A 790 6.11 17.30 -5.43
C VAL A 790 6.30 16.83 -6.88
N LEU A 791 7.19 17.47 -7.65
CA LEU A 791 7.49 17.06 -9.03
C LEU A 791 8.19 15.69 -9.11
N GLN A 792 9.01 15.32 -8.12
CA GLN A 792 9.71 14.03 -8.08
C GLN A 792 8.77 12.85 -7.85
N ARG A 793 7.54 13.09 -7.34
CA ARG A 793 6.50 12.05 -7.19
C ARG A 793 5.42 12.10 -8.28
N ALA A 794 5.31 13.17 -9.05
CA ALA A 794 4.28 13.33 -10.08
C ALA A 794 4.78 13.07 -11.51
N VAL A 795 5.98 13.57 -11.85
CA VAL A 795 6.55 13.46 -13.20
C VAL A 795 6.92 12.02 -13.59
N PRO A 796 7.42 11.14 -12.69
CA PRO A 796 7.74 9.75 -13.05
C PRO A 796 6.57 8.92 -13.57
N PHE A 797 5.32 9.38 -13.43
CA PHE A 797 4.17 8.72 -14.06
C PHE A 797 4.22 8.72 -15.58
N SER A 798 5.06 9.53 -16.22
CA SER A 798 5.35 9.39 -17.65
C SER A 798 5.88 8.00 -18.02
N SER A 799 6.50 7.28 -17.08
CA SER A 799 6.98 5.91 -17.30
C SER A 799 5.83 4.88 -17.34
N CYS A 800 4.62 5.26 -16.95
CA CYS A 800 3.43 4.39 -17.01
C CYS A 800 3.04 4.02 -18.44
N PHE A 801 3.42 4.81 -19.44
CA PHE A 801 3.28 4.46 -20.86
C PHE A 801 3.90 3.09 -21.16
N THR A 802 5.06 2.78 -20.57
CA THR A 802 5.72 1.47 -20.76
C THR A 802 5.28 0.43 -19.74
N ALA A 803 4.77 0.86 -18.58
CA ALA A 803 4.48 -0.03 -17.46
C ALA A 803 3.34 -1.01 -17.78
N LEU A 804 2.25 -0.54 -18.41
CA LEU A 804 1.14 -1.38 -18.81
C LEU A 804 1.55 -2.40 -19.88
N HIS A 805 2.38 -1.96 -20.83
CA HIS A 805 2.96 -2.79 -21.87
C HIS A 805 3.81 -3.93 -21.30
N ASN A 806 4.63 -3.66 -20.28
CA ASN A 806 5.51 -4.66 -19.65
C ASN A 806 4.73 -5.81 -18.99
N VAL A 807 3.44 -5.60 -18.69
CA VAL A 807 2.59 -6.61 -18.05
C VAL A 807 1.67 -7.31 -19.06
N PHE A 808 0.96 -6.57 -19.91
CA PHE A 808 -0.03 -7.13 -20.84
C PHE A 808 0.45 -7.31 -22.29
N GLY A 809 1.66 -6.84 -22.64
CA GLY A 809 2.19 -6.90 -24.01
C GLY A 809 1.81 -5.70 -24.89
N GLU A 810 2.14 -5.76 -26.20
CA GLU A 810 2.05 -4.60 -27.13
C GLU A 810 0.64 -4.04 -27.31
N GLU A 811 -0.39 -4.89 -27.23
CA GLU A 811 -1.78 -4.52 -27.42
C GLU A 811 -2.57 -4.55 -26.10
N ALA A 812 -2.00 -4.08 -24.99
CA ALA A 812 -2.59 -4.17 -23.65
C ALA A 812 -4.08 -3.76 -23.58
N ALA A 813 -4.44 -2.62 -24.17
CA ALA A 813 -5.83 -2.13 -24.17
C ALA A 813 -6.78 -3.03 -24.99
N ALA A 814 -6.32 -3.55 -26.14
CA ALA A 814 -7.11 -4.46 -26.96
C ALA A 814 -7.20 -5.85 -26.33
N THR A 815 -6.12 -6.30 -25.69
CA THR A 815 -6.02 -7.58 -24.98
C THR A 815 -6.98 -7.62 -23.79
N ALA A 816 -7.08 -6.52 -23.04
CA ALA A 816 -8.08 -6.40 -21.97
C ALA A 816 -9.49 -6.63 -22.51
N VAL A 817 -9.88 -6.02 -23.63
CA VAL A 817 -11.23 -6.19 -24.21
C VAL A 817 -11.42 -7.58 -24.84
N SER A 818 -10.44 -8.08 -25.59
CA SER A 818 -10.54 -9.39 -26.26
C SER A 818 -10.54 -10.56 -25.28
N THR A 819 -10.04 -10.37 -24.05
CA THR A 819 -10.13 -11.37 -22.96
C THR A 819 -11.59 -11.73 -22.64
N PHE A 820 -12.53 -10.86 -22.99
CA PHE A 820 -13.96 -11.04 -22.75
C PHE A 820 -14.74 -11.55 -23.97
N ASP A 821 -14.09 -11.82 -25.11
CA ASP A 821 -14.69 -12.48 -26.26
C ASP A 821 -14.44 -14.00 -26.17
N VAL A 822 -15.23 -14.70 -25.34
CA VAL A 822 -15.14 -16.16 -25.18
C VAL A 822 -15.94 -16.85 -26.30
N PRO A 823 -15.41 -17.93 -26.92
CA PRO A 823 -16.19 -18.74 -27.87
C PRO A 823 -17.49 -19.25 -27.23
N ASP A 824 -18.61 -19.15 -27.95
CA ASP A 824 -19.94 -19.62 -27.53
C ASP A 824 -20.58 -18.89 -26.32
N GLN A 825 -20.08 -17.71 -25.96
CA GLN A 825 -20.65 -16.88 -24.88
C GLN A 825 -22.06 -16.39 -25.22
N ARG A 826 -23.01 -16.56 -24.29
CA ARG A 826 -24.39 -16.12 -24.46
C ARG A 826 -24.50 -14.61 -24.28
N ASP A 827 -25.32 -14.00 -25.12
CA ASP A 827 -25.71 -12.60 -24.96
C ASP A 827 -27.03 -12.51 -24.20
N PHE A 828 -27.05 -11.73 -23.11
CA PHE A 828 -28.22 -11.49 -22.27
C PHE A 828 -28.71 -10.05 -22.47
N PRO A 829 -29.38 -9.72 -23.58
CA PRO A 829 -29.80 -8.36 -23.87
C PRO A 829 -30.65 -7.76 -22.73
N LEU A 830 -30.52 -6.45 -22.51
CA LEU A 830 -31.29 -5.72 -21.52
C LEU A 830 -32.79 -5.78 -21.88
N ILE A 831 -33.57 -6.55 -21.11
CA ILE A 831 -35.02 -6.72 -21.30
C ILE A 831 -35.86 -5.82 -20.39
N ARG A 832 -35.28 -5.32 -19.28
CA ARG A 832 -35.94 -4.31 -18.43
C ARG A 832 -36.10 -3.00 -19.20
N LYS A 833 -37.20 -2.28 -18.94
CA LYS A 833 -37.49 -0.96 -19.53
C LYS A 833 -37.11 0.22 -18.64
N GLU A 834 -36.98 -0.05 -17.35
CA GLU A 834 -36.66 0.92 -16.31
C GLU A 834 -35.60 0.30 -15.39
N LYS A 835 -35.02 1.14 -14.53
CA LYS A 835 -34.05 0.69 -13.53
C LYS A 835 -34.68 -0.39 -12.62
N TRP A 836 -33.88 -1.38 -12.24
CA TRP A 836 -34.37 -2.55 -11.48
C TRP A 836 -35.00 -2.19 -10.14
N ASP A 837 -34.57 -1.07 -9.53
CA ASP A 837 -35.03 -0.55 -8.24
C ASP A 837 -36.06 0.58 -8.35
N ALA A 838 -36.68 0.79 -9.52
CA ALA A 838 -37.68 1.85 -9.72
C ALA A 838 -38.86 1.78 -8.72
N GLY A 839 -39.23 0.59 -8.25
CA GLY A 839 -40.28 0.39 -7.23
C GLY A 839 -39.84 0.63 -5.78
N PHE A 840 -38.54 0.82 -5.53
CA PHE A 840 -37.94 1.01 -4.20
C PHE A 840 -36.61 1.79 -4.34
N PRO A 841 -36.68 3.06 -4.76
CA PRO A 841 -35.49 3.87 -5.01
C PRO A 841 -34.63 4.00 -3.74
N LYS A 842 -33.32 4.17 -3.93
CA LYS A 842 -32.38 4.39 -2.83
C LYS A 842 -32.72 5.68 -2.08
N ASP A 843 -32.78 5.61 -0.76
CA ASP A 843 -32.99 6.79 0.10
C ASP A 843 -31.72 7.65 0.10
N LEU A 844 -31.84 8.87 -0.43
CA LEU A 844 -30.74 9.84 -0.42
C LEU A 844 -30.72 10.64 0.89
N PRO A 845 -29.53 11.06 1.38
CA PRO A 845 -29.43 11.91 2.56
C PRO A 845 -30.22 13.22 2.40
N LYS A 846 -30.88 13.67 3.47
CA LYS A 846 -31.63 14.93 3.47
C LYS A 846 -30.68 16.13 3.55
N THR A 847 -30.74 17.01 2.56
CA THR A 847 -30.01 18.28 2.52
C THR A 847 -30.79 19.42 3.17
N THR A 848 -30.06 20.38 3.74
CA THR A 848 -30.61 21.65 4.25
C THR A 848 -30.11 22.81 3.41
N ARG A 849 -31.02 23.72 3.06
CA ARG A 849 -30.70 24.91 2.26
C ARG A 849 -29.93 25.95 3.07
N ALA A 850 -28.92 26.58 2.46
CA ALA A 850 -27.98 27.48 3.12
C ALA A 850 -28.60 28.65 3.90
N ASN A 851 -29.72 29.20 3.43
CA ASN A 851 -30.43 30.30 4.10
C ASN A 851 -31.21 29.86 5.36
N ASN A 852 -31.42 28.56 5.55
CA ASN A 852 -32.06 27.98 6.73
C ASN A 852 -31.04 27.42 7.74
N LEU A 853 -29.74 27.50 7.43
CA LEU A 853 -28.69 27.09 8.35
C LEU A 853 -28.62 28.07 9.53
N VAL A 854 -28.78 27.55 10.74
CA VAL A 854 -28.65 28.34 11.97
C VAL A 854 -27.28 28.03 12.58
N PRO A 855 -26.52 29.05 13.02
CA PRO A 855 -25.28 28.82 13.77
C PRO A 855 -25.53 27.90 14.98
N GLY A 856 -24.71 26.86 15.14
CA GLY A 856 -24.78 25.98 16.30
C GLY A 856 -24.53 26.74 17.61
N THR A 857 -25.15 26.28 18.71
CA THR A 857 -25.11 26.93 20.04
C THR A 857 -24.07 26.33 21.00
N GLY A 858 -23.11 25.54 20.50
CA GLY A 858 -22.02 24.92 21.26
C GLY A 858 -20.63 25.40 20.85
N VAL A 859 -19.58 24.86 21.50
CA VAL A 859 -18.20 24.98 21.00
C VAL A 859 -18.20 24.40 19.59
N SER A 860 -17.79 25.21 18.61
CA SER A 860 -17.65 24.77 17.23
C SER A 860 -16.73 23.54 17.23
N PRO A 861 -17.04 22.47 16.46
CA PRO A 861 -16.11 21.36 16.24
C PRO A 861 -14.86 21.80 15.43
N THR A 862 -14.47 23.07 15.51
CA THR A 862 -13.20 23.58 14.99
C THR A 862 -12.00 22.95 15.69
N ASP A 863 -12.16 22.44 16.92
CA ASP A 863 -11.16 21.57 17.58
C ASP A 863 -11.20 20.12 17.05
N THR A 864 -12.04 19.81 16.06
CA THR A 864 -12.14 18.49 15.41
C THR A 864 -11.91 18.53 13.89
N PHE A 865 -11.51 19.69 13.32
CA PHE A 865 -11.07 19.72 11.92
C PHE A 865 -9.66 19.14 11.85
N ASP A 866 -9.62 17.83 11.65
CA ASP A 866 -8.40 17.10 11.38
C ASP A 866 -8.15 17.07 9.87
N ALA A 867 -7.25 17.94 9.41
CA ALA A 867 -6.88 18.02 8.00
C ALA A 867 -6.30 16.69 7.50
N GLU A 868 -5.66 15.91 8.38
CA GLU A 868 -5.10 14.59 8.03
C GLU A 868 -6.17 13.53 7.74
N LYS A 869 -7.38 13.70 8.29
CA LYS A 869 -8.48 12.73 8.11
C LYS A 869 -9.50 13.13 7.05
N THR A 870 -9.37 14.30 6.46
CA THR A 870 -10.32 14.82 5.47
C THR A 870 -9.92 14.35 4.08
N ARG A 871 -10.85 13.79 3.29
CA ARG A 871 -10.57 13.31 1.92
C ARG A 871 -10.81 14.41 0.88
N HIS A 872 -10.19 14.29 -0.30
CA HIS A 872 -10.44 15.24 -1.39
C HIS A 872 -11.88 15.23 -1.90
N SER A 873 -12.56 14.08 -1.79
CA SER A 873 -13.95 13.86 -2.18
C SER A 873 -14.96 14.53 -1.25
N ASP A 874 -14.59 14.81 0.00
CA ASP A 874 -15.43 15.48 1.02
C ASP A 874 -15.71 16.95 0.68
N TYR A 875 -14.85 17.56 -0.14
CA TYR A 875 -14.98 18.94 -0.58
C TYR A 875 -15.99 19.09 -1.74
N LYS A 876 -16.89 20.06 -1.58
CA LYS A 876 -17.84 20.52 -2.59
C LYS A 876 -17.55 21.97 -2.93
N LEU A 877 -17.03 22.21 -4.13
CA LEU A 877 -16.75 23.56 -4.64
C LEU A 877 -17.98 24.11 -5.37
N GLN A 878 -18.49 25.24 -4.88
CA GLN A 878 -19.59 25.98 -5.48
C GLN A 878 -19.05 26.91 -6.56
N GLY A 879 -19.49 26.71 -7.81
CA GLY A 879 -18.90 27.37 -8.98
C GLY A 879 -19.83 28.31 -9.74
N LEU A 880 -20.92 28.80 -9.14
CA LEU A 880 -21.73 29.84 -9.81
C LEU A 880 -20.97 31.15 -10.01
N ILE A 881 -20.01 31.44 -9.13
CA ILE A 881 -19.12 32.61 -9.23
C ILE A 881 -17.78 32.16 -9.82
N ASN A 882 -17.63 32.32 -11.14
CA ASN A 882 -16.39 32.02 -11.87
C ASN A 882 -15.28 33.03 -11.51
N THR A 883 -14.40 32.66 -10.58
CA THR A 883 -13.43 33.61 -10.04
C THR A 883 -12.51 34.19 -11.13
N ARG A 884 -12.04 33.38 -12.07
CA ARG A 884 -11.22 33.82 -13.20
C ARG A 884 -11.90 34.88 -14.06
N LEU A 885 -13.11 34.62 -14.58
CA LEU A 885 -13.81 35.59 -15.43
C LEU A 885 -14.10 36.89 -14.68
N TRP A 886 -14.46 36.82 -13.40
CA TRP A 886 -14.69 38.01 -12.57
C TRP A 886 -13.41 38.85 -12.36
N ASN A 887 -12.26 38.20 -12.19
CA ASN A 887 -10.97 38.88 -12.09
C ASN A 887 -10.61 39.57 -13.42
N GLN A 888 -10.81 38.90 -14.55
CA GLN A 888 -10.60 39.45 -15.89
C GLN A 888 -11.56 40.60 -16.21
N ALA A 889 -12.84 40.50 -15.80
CA ALA A 889 -13.85 41.53 -16.02
C ALA A 889 -13.56 42.81 -15.22
N GLY A 890 -13.00 42.66 -14.02
CA GLY A 890 -12.65 43.77 -13.12
C GLY A 890 -13.88 44.56 -12.67
N TRP A 891 -14.63 44.04 -11.69
CA TRP A 891 -15.81 44.70 -11.13
C TRP A 891 -15.44 45.96 -10.34
N GLN A 892 -15.90 47.13 -10.78
CA GLN A 892 -15.52 48.44 -10.24
C GLN A 892 -16.61 49.11 -9.40
N GLY A 893 -17.87 48.79 -9.61
CA GLY A 893 -18.97 49.35 -8.83
C GLY A 893 -20.33 48.91 -9.31
N THR A 894 -21.38 49.51 -8.76
CA THR A 894 -22.76 49.21 -9.15
C THR A 894 -23.57 50.48 -9.30
N ALA A 895 -24.29 50.61 -10.42
CA ALA A 895 -25.25 51.66 -10.67
C ALA A 895 -26.69 51.14 -10.50
N PHE A 896 -27.62 52.06 -10.23
CA PHE A 896 -29.04 51.78 -10.08
C PHE A 896 -29.83 52.50 -11.16
N MET A 897 -30.82 51.82 -11.74
CA MET A 897 -31.71 52.36 -12.77
C MET A 897 -33.14 51.89 -12.52
N GLU A 898 -34.13 52.65 -13.00
CA GLU A 898 -35.55 52.25 -12.99
C GLU A 898 -36.02 52.02 -14.42
N LEU A 899 -36.73 50.92 -14.63
CA LEU A 899 -37.26 50.52 -15.93
C LEU A 899 -38.79 50.59 -15.95
N GLY A 900 -39.34 51.25 -16.97
CA GLY A 900 -40.78 51.36 -17.20
C GLY A 900 -41.41 52.59 -16.54
N GLU A 901 -42.36 53.22 -17.24
CA GLU A 901 -43.01 54.47 -16.79
C GLU A 901 -44.21 54.26 -15.85
N ALA A 902 -45.00 53.20 -16.06
CA ALA A 902 -46.24 52.95 -15.30
C ALA A 902 -46.06 52.05 -14.07
N THR A 903 -45.15 51.08 -14.16
CA THR A 903 -44.78 50.15 -13.09
C THR A 903 -43.25 50.02 -13.06
N PRO A 904 -42.55 50.94 -12.37
CA PRO A 904 -41.10 50.96 -12.36
C PRO A 904 -40.55 49.70 -11.68
N VAL A 905 -39.60 49.03 -12.35
CA VAL A 905 -38.86 47.90 -11.80
C VAL A 905 -37.39 48.33 -11.66
N PRO A 906 -36.75 48.12 -10.50
CA PRO A 906 -35.37 48.53 -10.32
C PRO A 906 -34.42 47.58 -11.06
N ALA A 907 -33.30 48.13 -11.52
CA ALA A 907 -32.19 47.40 -12.11
C ALA A 907 -30.88 47.72 -11.37
N LEU A 908 -30.19 46.68 -10.91
CA LEU A 908 -28.79 46.74 -10.49
C LEU A 908 -27.91 46.52 -11.73
N VAL A 909 -27.05 47.49 -12.02
CA VAL A 909 -26.11 47.44 -13.13
C VAL A 909 -24.69 47.31 -12.59
N LEU A 910 -24.06 46.15 -12.75
CA LEU A 910 -22.67 45.92 -12.38
C LEU A 910 -21.73 46.60 -13.39
N LEU A 911 -20.83 47.44 -12.89
CA LEU A 911 -19.89 48.19 -13.71
C LEU A 911 -18.56 47.44 -13.78
N PHE A 912 -18.20 46.96 -14.97
CA PHE A 912 -16.95 46.24 -15.21
C PHE A 912 -15.96 47.07 -16.03
N ARG A 913 -14.68 46.82 -15.84
CA ARG A 913 -13.61 47.40 -16.67
C ARG A 913 -13.65 46.82 -18.09
N ASN A 914 -13.79 45.49 -18.19
CA ASN A 914 -13.73 44.78 -19.47
C ASN A 914 -15.10 44.20 -19.83
N ALA A 915 -15.61 44.58 -21.01
CA ALA A 915 -16.94 44.17 -21.49
C ALA A 915 -17.01 42.68 -21.85
N THR A 916 -15.99 42.14 -22.50
CA THR A 916 -16.02 40.74 -23.02
C THR A 916 -16.11 39.70 -21.90
N PRO A 917 -15.29 39.74 -20.83
CA PRO A 917 -15.45 38.77 -19.73
C PRO A 917 -16.75 39.01 -18.95
N ALA A 918 -17.21 40.27 -18.84
CA ALA A 918 -18.49 40.59 -18.21
C ALA A 918 -19.69 39.97 -18.94
N GLU A 919 -19.66 39.98 -20.27
CA GLU A 919 -20.66 39.31 -21.10
C GLU A 919 -20.70 37.80 -20.82
N LYS A 920 -19.53 37.15 -20.81
CA LYS A 920 -19.41 35.71 -20.52
C LYS A 920 -19.91 35.35 -19.12
N ILE A 921 -19.65 36.18 -18.11
CA ILE A 921 -20.19 35.98 -16.74
C ILE A 921 -21.72 35.91 -16.78
N PHE A 922 -22.38 36.84 -17.47
CA PHE A 922 -23.84 36.88 -17.51
C PHE A 922 -24.42 35.76 -18.37
N GLU A 923 -23.79 35.42 -19.50
CA GLU A 923 -24.17 34.26 -20.31
C GLU A 923 -24.06 32.97 -19.51
N GLU A 924 -22.99 32.79 -18.73
CA GLU A 924 -22.80 31.65 -17.83
C GLU A 924 -23.88 31.61 -16.74
N LEU A 925 -24.15 32.73 -16.06
CA LEU A 925 -25.19 32.80 -15.04
C LEU A 925 -26.55 32.44 -15.63
N VAL A 926 -26.97 33.10 -16.72
CA VAL A 926 -28.26 32.81 -17.37
C VAL A 926 -28.34 31.37 -17.87
N GLY A 927 -27.26 30.83 -18.43
CA GLY A 927 -27.19 29.44 -18.88
C GLY A 927 -27.28 28.42 -17.74
N THR A 928 -26.76 28.76 -16.55
CA THR A 928 -26.66 27.84 -15.40
C THR A 928 -27.88 27.87 -14.49
N ILE A 929 -28.44 29.05 -14.21
CA ILE A 929 -29.55 29.24 -13.27
C ILE A 929 -30.85 29.67 -13.95
N GLY A 930 -30.81 29.94 -15.26
CA GLY A 930 -31.95 30.43 -16.03
C GLY A 930 -32.22 31.92 -15.79
N GLN A 931 -32.92 32.54 -16.75
CA GLN A 931 -33.21 33.98 -16.76
C GLN A 931 -33.90 34.52 -15.47
N ASN A 932 -34.67 33.68 -14.79
CA ASN A 932 -35.49 34.06 -13.63
C ASN A 932 -35.01 33.45 -12.29
N ASP A 933 -33.94 32.65 -12.30
CA ASP A 933 -33.43 31.90 -11.14
C ASP A 933 -34.53 31.27 -10.25
N PRO A 934 -35.30 30.28 -10.75
CA PRO A 934 -36.44 29.74 -10.02
C PRO A 934 -36.04 29.08 -8.70
N ASN A 935 -34.79 28.61 -8.61
CA ASN A 935 -34.25 27.96 -7.43
C ASN A 935 -33.56 28.95 -6.50
N ASN A 936 -33.49 30.25 -6.83
CA ASN A 936 -32.82 31.29 -6.04
C ASN A 936 -31.40 30.86 -5.61
N ARG A 937 -30.59 30.50 -6.61
CA ARG A 937 -29.19 30.09 -6.45
C ARG A 937 -28.25 31.29 -6.36
N LEU A 938 -28.46 32.35 -7.15
CA LEU A 938 -27.66 33.57 -7.05
C LEU A 938 -28.13 34.43 -5.88
N ARG A 939 -27.27 34.61 -4.88
CA ARG A 939 -27.55 35.43 -3.71
C ARG A 939 -26.92 36.81 -3.89
N VAL A 940 -27.76 37.84 -3.93
CA VAL A 940 -27.34 39.24 -3.94
C VAL A 940 -27.64 39.87 -2.58
N THR A 941 -26.60 40.37 -1.92
CA THR A 941 -26.71 40.94 -0.57
C THR A 941 -26.17 42.36 -0.54
N ILE A 942 -26.94 43.28 0.05
CA ILE A 942 -26.55 44.65 0.35
C ILE A 942 -26.33 44.78 1.85
N ILE A 943 -25.09 45.09 2.25
CA ILE A 943 -24.69 45.26 3.64
C ILE A 943 -24.54 46.74 3.94
N ARG A 944 -25.44 47.29 4.78
CA ARG A 944 -25.44 48.72 5.15
C ARG A 944 -24.62 48.99 6.40
N GLY A 945 -24.19 50.24 6.58
CA GLY A 945 -23.55 50.67 7.83
C GLY A 945 -22.15 50.09 8.03
N VAL A 946 -21.44 49.80 6.94
CA VAL A 946 -20.07 49.23 6.98
C VAL A 946 -19.02 50.23 7.48
N SER A 947 -19.33 51.53 7.53
CA SER A 947 -18.50 52.57 8.11
C SER A 947 -19.30 53.44 9.08
N ARG A 948 -18.77 53.61 10.30
CA ARG A 948 -19.35 54.55 11.28
C ARG A 948 -19.13 56.01 10.89
N GLN A 949 -18.03 56.32 10.20
CA GLN A 949 -17.68 57.69 9.80
C GLN A 949 -18.50 58.16 8.59
N ASN A 950 -18.82 57.23 7.69
CA ASN A 950 -19.58 57.51 6.47
C ASN A 950 -20.82 56.61 6.40
N PRO A 951 -21.96 57.04 6.98
CA PRO A 951 -23.19 56.22 7.02
C PRO A 951 -23.75 55.84 5.65
N GLY A 952 -23.39 56.58 4.59
CA GLY A 952 -23.78 56.29 3.22
C GLY A 952 -23.06 55.10 2.58
N HIS A 953 -21.95 54.62 3.16
CA HIS A 953 -21.19 53.51 2.60
C HIS A 953 -21.91 52.18 2.82
N TYR A 954 -21.91 51.34 1.79
CA TYR A 954 -22.47 49.99 1.84
C TYR A 954 -21.63 49.02 1.01
N ARG A 955 -21.77 47.72 1.25
CA ARG A 955 -21.14 46.68 0.44
C ARG A 955 -22.20 45.92 -0.34
N ILE A 956 -21.88 45.57 -1.58
CA ILE A 956 -22.64 44.61 -2.37
C ILE A 956 -21.83 43.33 -2.38
N GLN A 957 -22.46 42.22 -2.00
CA GLN A 957 -21.91 40.88 -2.06
C GLN A 957 -22.75 40.04 -3.02
N LEU A 958 -22.07 39.36 -3.95
CA LEU A 958 -22.63 38.34 -4.83
C LEU A 958 -22.05 36.99 -4.42
N SER A 959 -22.92 36.04 -4.11
CA SER A 959 -22.54 34.70 -3.66
C SER A 959 -23.56 33.66 -4.16
N GLU A 960 -23.41 32.42 -3.71
CA GLU A 960 -24.28 31.31 -4.07
C GLU A 960 -25.05 30.78 -2.85
N ASN A 961 -26.35 30.52 -3.01
CA ASN A 961 -27.10 29.65 -2.11
C ASN A 961 -26.89 28.20 -2.55
N PHE A 962 -26.67 27.31 -1.57
CA PHE A 962 -26.40 25.89 -1.81
C PHE A 962 -27.24 25.03 -0.86
N ASP A 963 -27.31 23.74 -1.17
CA ASP A 963 -27.85 22.72 -0.28
C ASP A 963 -26.68 21.89 0.26
N ALA A 964 -26.67 21.64 1.58
CA ALA A 964 -25.60 20.89 2.24
C ALA A 964 -26.16 19.92 3.27
N ASN A 965 -25.45 18.80 3.45
CA ASN A 965 -25.63 17.88 4.57
C ASN A 965 -24.68 18.24 5.73
N GLU A 966 -24.91 17.68 6.92
CA GLU A 966 -24.07 17.92 8.10
C GLU A 966 -22.58 17.55 7.89
N SER A 967 -22.30 16.58 7.01
CA SER A 967 -20.94 16.10 6.70
C SER A 967 -20.24 16.85 5.56
N ASP A 968 -20.94 17.70 4.81
CA ASP A 968 -20.39 18.32 3.60
C ASP A 968 -19.41 19.46 3.95
N ARG A 969 -18.24 19.48 3.29
CA ARG A 969 -17.32 20.63 3.33
C ARG A 969 -17.52 21.48 2.08
N VAL A 970 -18.13 22.65 2.25
CA VAL A 970 -18.47 23.52 1.10
C VAL A 970 -17.47 24.66 0.98
N VAL A 971 -16.86 24.79 -0.20
CA VAL A 971 -16.02 25.94 -0.57
C VAL A 971 -16.85 26.84 -1.48
N LEU A 972 -16.92 28.13 -1.15
CA LEU A 972 -17.72 29.10 -1.91
C LEU A 972 -16.92 30.38 -2.17
N ALA A 973 -17.00 30.87 -3.40
CA ALA A 973 -16.48 32.18 -3.75
C ALA A 973 -17.56 33.25 -3.58
N SER A 974 -17.19 34.39 -3.02
CA SER A 974 -18.04 35.59 -2.96
C SER A 974 -17.33 36.76 -3.61
N ARG A 975 -18.06 37.54 -4.42
CA ARG A 975 -17.58 38.81 -4.97
C ARG A 975 -18.13 39.95 -4.13
N ILE A 976 -17.25 40.84 -3.70
CA ILE A 976 -17.58 41.94 -2.80
C ILE A 976 -17.10 43.24 -3.42
N ASN A 977 -17.95 44.25 -3.44
CA ASN A 977 -17.59 45.61 -3.84
C ASN A 977 -18.10 46.60 -2.77
N THR A 978 -17.22 47.52 -2.36
CA THR A 978 -17.58 48.57 -1.40
C THR A 978 -17.95 49.83 -2.16
N MET A 979 -19.19 50.29 -1.96
CA MET A 979 -19.71 51.51 -2.55
C MET A 979 -19.54 52.68 -1.56
N GLU A 980 -18.98 53.77 -2.05
CA GLU A 980 -18.62 54.95 -1.24
C GLU A 980 -19.39 56.22 -1.67
N PRO A 981 -20.74 56.21 -1.69
CA PRO A 981 -21.49 57.40 -2.08
C PRO A 981 -21.50 58.44 -0.97
N SER A 982 -21.65 59.71 -1.36
CA SER A 982 -21.81 60.82 -0.42
C SER A 982 -23.19 60.88 0.25
N SER A 983 -24.18 60.11 -0.22
CA SER A 983 -25.53 60.03 0.36
C SER A 983 -26.21 58.68 0.07
N THR A 984 -27.22 58.30 0.86
CA THR A 984 -27.99 57.04 0.70
C THR A 984 -29.13 57.13 -0.33
N VAL A 985 -29.43 58.32 -0.86
CA VAL A 985 -30.64 58.61 -1.66
C VAL A 985 -30.87 57.61 -2.79
N ASN A 986 -29.81 57.21 -3.50
CA ASN A 986 -29.92 56.27 -4.62
C ASN A 986 -30.22 54.85 -4.16
N LEU A 987 -29.62 54.41 -3.05
CA LEU A 987 -29.87 53.10 -2.47
C LEU A 987 -31.29 53.04 -1.88
N ASP A 988 -31.70 54.07 -1.14
CA ASP A 988 -33.03 54.14 -0.54
C ASP A 988 -34.13 54.13 -1.63
N ARG A 989 -33.90 54.83 -2.75
CA ARG A 989 -34.79 54.78 -3.91
C ARG A 989 -34.88 53.38 -4.51
N LEU A 990 -33.75 52.72 -4.76
CA LEU A 990 -33.72 51.35 -5.27
C LEU A 990 -34.54 50.40 -4.39
N LEU A 991 -34.34 50.46 -3.07
CA LEU A 991 -35.02 49.59 -2.11
C LEU A 991 -36.53 49.85 -2.09
N ALA A 992 -36.97 51.12 -2.09
CA ALA A 992 -38.39 51.47 -2.16
C ALA A 992 -39.05 50.96 -3.46
N THR A 993 -38.37 51.11 -4.60
CA THR A 993 -38.87 50.60 -5.89
C THR A 993 -38.89 49.07 -5.92
N TYR A 994 -37.94 48.40 -5.27
CA TYR A 994 -37.92 46.93 -5.14
C TYR A 994 -39.07 46.42 -4.25
N GLU A 995 -39.33 47.05 -3.10
CA GLU A 995 -40.45 46.70 -2.22
C GLU A 995 -41.80 46.81 -2.94
N ALA A 996 -41.95 47.80 -3.83
CA ALA A 996 -43.17 47.96 -4.63
C ALA A 996 -43.29 46.94 -5.78
N ALA A 997 -42.17 46.57 -6.42
CA ALA A 997 -42.15 45.70 -7.59
C ALA A 997 -42.09 44.18 -7.27
N GLY A 998 -41.52 43.80 -6.12
CA GLY A 998 -41.31 42.40 -5.70
C GLY A 998 -40.27 41.63 -6.54
N LYS A 999 -39.52 42.34 -7.39
CA LYS A 999 -38.44 41.81 -8.24
C LYS A 999 -37.51 42.93 -8.68
N TYR A 1000 -36.33 42.57 -9.16
CA TYR A 1000 -35.36 43.49 -9.77
C TYR A 1000 -34.62 42.82 -10.92
N PHE A 1001 -34.04 43.62 -11.80
CA PHE A 1001 -33.14 43.14 -12.84
C PHE A 1001 -31.68 43.27 -12.40
N LEU A 1002 -30.87 42.25 -12.66
CA LEU A 1002 -29.42 42.32 -12.56
C LEU A 1002 -28.84 42.31 -13.97
N THR A 1003 -28.02 43.29 -14.32
CA THR A 1003 -27.33 43.39 -15.62
C THR A 1003 -25.95 44.02 -15.42
N PHE A 1004 -25.23 44.28 -16.50
CA PHE A 1004 -23.91 44.89 -16.48
C PHE A 1004 -23.75 46.03 -17.50
N ALA A 1005 -22.73 46.85 -17.28
CA ALA A 1005 -22.23 47.85 -18.21
C ALA A 1005 -20.69 47.93 -18.13
N ALA A 1006 -20.06 48.35 -19.22
CA ALA A 1006 -18.62 48.58 -19.27
C ALA A 1006 -18.26 50.04 -18.95
N MET A 1007 -17.17 50.24 -18.22
CA MET A 1007 -16.56 51.54 -17.96
C MET A 1007 -15.49 51.80 -19.02
N ALA A 1008 -15.76 52.67 -19.99
CA ALA A 1008 -14.75 53.02 -21.00
C ALA A 1008 -13.61 53.83 -20.36
N GLU A 1009 -12.35 53.47 -20.65
CA GLU A 1009 -11.13 54.04 -20.02
C GLU A 1009 -11.00 55.57 -20.11
N GLN A 1010 -11.73 56.22 -21.02
CA GLN A 1010 -11.61 57.65 -21.31
C GLN A 1010 -12.85 58.50 -20.95
N THR A 1011 -13.89 57.92 -20.33
CA THR A 1011 -15.12 58.64 -20.01
C THR A 1011 -15.57 58.45 -18.57
N SER A 1012 -16.06 59.52 -17.94
CA SER A 1012 -16.65 59.51 -16.59
C SER A 1012 -18.04 58.84 -16.53
N HIS A 1013 -18.53 58.30 -17.64
CA HIS A 1013 -19.85 57.70 -17.76
C HIS A 1013 -19.75 56.25 -18.25
N PRO A 1014 -20.52 55.31 -17.65
CA PRO A 1014 -20.58 53.94 -18.14
C PRO A 1014 -21.24 53.88 -19.53
N GLN A 1015 -20.89 52.88 -20.32
CA GLN A 1015 -21.66 52.52 -21.50
C GLN A 1015 -23.11 52.15 -21.11
N PRO A 1016 -24.08 52.26 -22.03
CA PRO A 1016 -25.43 51.79 -21.77
C PRO A 1016 -25.45 50.33 -21.30
N PRO A 1017 -26.31 49.97 -20.32
CA PRO A 1017 -26.41 48.59 -19.85
C PRO A 1017 -26.86 47.63 -20.96
N THR A 1018 -26.42 46.37 -20.87
CA THR A 1018 -26.65 45.36 -21.90
C THR A 1018 -27.98 44.62 -21.67
N TRP A 1019 -28.94 44.78 -22.59
CA TRP A 1019 -30.29 44.18 -22.50
C TRP A 1019 -30.58 43.05 -23.49
N LYS A 1020 -29.54 42.47 -24.12
CA LYS A 1020 -29.73 41.32 -25.02
C LYS A 1020 -30.06 40.04 -24.21
N PRO A 1021 -30.74 39.06 -24.82
CA PRO A 1021 -30.93 37.75 -24.20
C PRO A 1021 -29.60 37.17 -23.72
N GLY A 1022 -29.54 36.65 -22.50
CA GLY A 1022 -28.29 36.15 -21.89
C GLY A 1022 -27.47 37.20 -21.12
N SER A 1023 -27.81 38.49 -21.16
CA SER A 1023 -27.02 39.56 -20.50
C SER A 1023 -27.68 40.21 -19.28
N PHE A 1024 -28.79 39.66 -18.80
CA PHE A 1024 -29.47 40.12 -17.60
C PHE A 1024 -30.22 38.98 -16.91
N LEU A 1025 -30.57 39.15 -15.64
CA LEU A 1025 -31.36 38.22 -14.82
C LEU A 1025 -32.55 38.97 -14.20
N SER A 1026 -33.69 38.30 -14.04
CA SER A 1026 -34.88 38.81 -13.33
C SER A 1026 -35.01 38.10 -12.00
N LEU A 1027 -34.53 38.72 -10.92
CA LEU A 1027 -34.42 38.12 -9.60
C LEU A 1027 -35.54 38.60 -8.67
N ARG A 1028 -35.95 37.74 -7.72
CA ARG A 1028 -37.03 38.06 -6.75
C ARG A 1028 -36.52 38.33 -5.35
N GLU A 1029 -35.44 37.67 -4.93
CA GLU A 1029 -34.88 37.82 -3.59
C GLU A 1029 -33.67 38.77 -3.61
N LEU A 1030 -33.72 39.80 -2.77
CA LEU A 1030 -32.62 40.72 -2.49
C LEU A 1030 -32.41 40.76 -0.98
N ASN A 1031 -31.24 40.32 -0.52
CA ASN A 1031 -30.93 40.34 0.91
C ASN A 1031 -30.40 41.73 1.30
N VAL A 1032 -31.00 42.35 2.31
CA VAL A 1032 -30.56 43.63 2.86
C VAL A 1032 -30.35 43.47 4.35
N ILE A 1033 -29.10 43.62 4.80
CA ILE A 1033 -28.72 43.41 6.19
C ILE A 1033 -27.84 44.57 6.67
N ASN A 1034 -27.90 44.89 7.96
CA ASN A 1034 -26.97 45.84 8.54
C ASN A 1034 -25.68 45.14 8.99
N ALA A 1035 -24.54 45.82 8.90
CA ALA A 1035 -23.26 45.23 9.24
C ALA A 1035 -23.20 44.68 10.69
N TRP A 1036 -23.98 45.23 11.62
CA TRP A 1036 -24.07 44.77 13.01
C TRP A 1036 -25.02 43.57 13.23
N GLU A 1037 -25.81 43.19 12.23
CA GLU A 1037 -26.69 42.01 12.26
C GLU A 1037 -25.99 40.75 11.71
N VAL A 1038 -24.84 40.92 11.04
CA VAL A 1038 -24.07 39.81 10.48
C VAL A 1038 -23.30 39.09 11.60
N GLY A 1039 -23.71 37.85 11.87
CA GLY A 1039 -23.03 36.97 12.83
C GLY A 1039 -21.71 36.41 12.28
N LEU A 1040 -20.84 35.94 13.19
CA LEU A 1040 -19.55 35.31 12.86
C LEU A 1040 -19.67 34.11 11.91
N ASN A 1041 -20.79 33.39 11.97
CA ASN A 1041 -21.05 32.16 11.23
C ASN A 1041 -22.04 32.35 10.06
N SER A 1042 -22.35 33.60 9.66
CA SER A 1042 -23.18 33.86 8.47
C SER A 1042 -22.33 33.97 7.20
N LEU A 1043 -22.93 33.72 6.03
CA LEU A 1043 -22.27 33.82 4.72
C LEU A 1043 -21.76 35.25 4.42
N GLU A 1044 -22.38 36.25 5.05
CA GLU A 1044 -22.04 37.66 4.91
C GLU A 1044 -20.81 38.08 5.74
N SER A 1045 -20.35 37.23 6.66
CA SER A 1045 -19.18 37.51 7.53
C SER A 1045 -17.91 37.83 6.72
N GLY A 1046 -17.70 37.13 5.60
CA GLY A 1046 -16.58 37.36 4.68
C GLY A 1046 -16.56 38.76 4.08
N ALA A 1047 -17.72 39.41 3.96
CA ALA A 1047 -17.85 40.76 3.43
C ALA A 1047 -17.66 41.87 4.46
N ILE A 1048 -17.50 41.57 5.76
CA ILE A 1048 -17.33 42.59 6.82
C ILE A 1048 -15.89 42.64 7.39
N GLY A 1049 -15.11 41.57 7.22
CA GLY A 1049 -13.71 41.48 7.65
C GLY A 1049 -13.55 41.18 9.15
N ARG A 1050 -12.63 40.27 9.51
CA ARG A 1050 -12.41 39.79 10.89
C ARG A 1050 -12.03 40.91 11.89
N MET A 1051 -11.35 41.98 11.47
CA MET A 1051 -10.99 43.10 12.36
C MET A 1051 -12.20 43.92 12.85
N THR A 1052 -13.23 44.07 12.03
CA THR A 1052 -14.42 44.87 12.37
C THR A 1052 -15.28 44.17 13.41
N ILE A 1053 -15.35 42.84 13.37
CA ILE A 1053 -16.10 42.04 14.34
C ILE A 1053 -15.36 41.96 15.70
N ARG A 1054 -14.03 41.80 15.69
CA ARG A 1054 -13.21 41.80 16.93
C ARG A 1054 -13.27 43.16 17.66
N SER A 1055 -13.18 44.26 16.93
CA SER A 1055 -13.29 45.61 17.49
C SER A 1055 -14.71 45.94 17.99
N PHE A 1056 -15.74 45.37 17.36
CA PHE A 1056 -17.14 45.51 17.81
C PHE A 1056 -17.45 44.64 19.04
N LEU A 1057 -16.92 43.41 19.11
CA LEU A 1057 -17.02 42.54 20.29
C LEU A 1057 -16.23 43.09 21.49
N GLN A 1058 -15.05 43.69 21.26
CA GLN A 1058 -14.34 44.43 22.32
C GLN A 1058 -15.12 45.65 22.82
N ALA A 1059 -15.92 46.29 21.97
CA ALA A 1059 -16.80 47.39 22.38
C ALA A 1059 -18.04 46.91 23.17
N LEU A 1060 -18.58 45.73 22.85
CA LEU A 1060 -19.69 45.10 23.58
C LEU A 1060 -19.25 44.38 24.88
N GLY A 1061 -17.99 43.94 24.95
CA GLY A 1061 -17.40 43.18 26.05
C GLY A 1061 -16.93 44.00 27.25
N SER A 1062 -17.40 45.24 27.43
CA SER A 1062 -17.08 46.06 28.62
C SER A 1062 -18.00 45.79 29.83
N SER A 1063 -18.82 44.73 29.81
CA SER A 1063 -19.63 44.39 31.00
C SER A 1063 -19.82 42.93 31.37
N LEU A 1064 -19.42 41.91 30.60
CA LEU A 1064 -19.45 40.52 31.07
C LEU A 1064 -18.39 39.62 30.39
N CYS A 1065 -17.61 38.92 31.23
CA CYS A 1065 -16.71 37.81 30.95
C CYS A 1065 -15.33 38.12 30.33
N ALA A 1066 -14.46 38.76 31.11
CA ALA A 1066 -13.04 38.43 31.12
C ALA A 1066 -12.87 37.12 31.91
N ASN A 1067 -12.64 35.98 31.23
CA ASN A 1067 -12.04 34.73 31.78
C ASN A 1067 -12.04 33.52 30.81
N PHE A 1068 -12.18 33.73 29.51
CA PHE A 1068 -11.91 32.69 28.50
C PHE A 1068 -11.11 33.36 27.38
N TRP A 1069 -10.24 32.64 26.68
CA TRP A 1069 -9.32 33.08 25.60
C TRP A 1069 -7.89 33.45 26.02
N THR A 1070 -7.18 32.45 26.56
CA THR A 1070 -5.76 32.18 26.25
C THR A 1070 -5.64 30.71 25.88
N SER A 1071 -5.80 30.41 24.59
CA SER A 1071 -5.40 29.20 23.85
C SER A 1071 -5.73 29.45 22.39
#